data_AF-E2BSU2-F1
#
_entry.id   AF-E2BSU2-F1
#
_cell.length_a   1.000
_cell.length_b   1.000
_cell.length_c   1.000
_cell.angle_alpha   90.00
_cell.angle_beta   90.00
_cell.angle_gamma   90.00
#
_symmetry.space_group_name_H-M   'P 1'
#
loop_
_entity.id
_entity.type
_entity.pdbx_description
1 polymer ?
#
loop_
_entity_poly.entity_id
_entity_poly.type
_entity_poly.pdbx_seq_one_letter_code
_entity_poly.pdbx_strand_id
1 'polypeptide(L)'
;MSDGDISPKLSGRFLEPGNLKSRVSRLQISFDAYRPKTYGALLSSAMQELKNLFSRASAIFKLFFATLDGVIVFDTDVESETELLTKVVDAYGNIASIAYGMDTKTHIEISEAFAKLAVDNQNDIKCASPSSVATHLAQMAKDASCLLSTIKAYFEYGRKTDVCRLNYHLLTITVMKKLNSIPYERHCKWYLGMNSILDVAFTHIEHLQGEIIVGELRLPGNHEIGERPRLAGIYEATLVPICDLVSQIPSEAFHALELLLLKHLLSGRFWSSLLSSDVWCFIGRLSTSQLCADHIKYLIRVAAALTERRNTVEVVMLDIMIGRLYELLSEDAKSALLDDLADLDASTFDTPTLHWLAAKVKGSHPKHLIYKIDDLSKAFSDLREHPTTRNWKHLMQRLSTMQAVDYSDNRDINDVMAKMWSFVADAIIECESRQLDLLSDFVVTLLDGTHLDNLRDNVLDSVLMSIAVACTCMPSRVKIKLCQYLRRSVENLDRCEDSDVSTLTKLFSRLLEDENPWVLQETLESFERIGHTCSKRLVVKLAKGLAKIPTISNIMQAYLSCTPHYVLEGFLNACDYLGHISEATQGHCEHMCYEHGESEREEKIPRLEENSQNIAPVLIQLDEQAEQMYKRLTEALEGRANVSETVCRKLITVLEKILNTSN
;
A
#
# COMPACT_ATOMS: atom_id res chain seq x y z
N MET A 1 22.22 -63.28 10.74
CA MET A 1 21.86 -63.89 12.02
C MET A 1 22.29 -62.94 13.13
N SER A 2 21.32 -62.56 13.98
CA SER A 2 21.37 -61.91 15.31
C SER A 2 22.24 -60.65 15.49
N ASP A 3 21.65 -59.48 15.74
CA ASP A 3 21.01 -58.98 16.99
C ASP A 3 21.98 -58.71 18.15
N GLY A 4 21.85 -57.51 18.75
CA GLY A 4 22.35 -57.24 20.10
C GLY A 4 22.81 -55.80 20.42
N ASP A 5 21.86 -54.85 20.44
CA ASP A 5 21.64 -53.91 21.57
C ASP A 5 22.75 -52.92 22.03
N ILE A 6 22.61 -51.63 21.69
CA ILE A 6 23.07 -50.49 22.53
C ILE A 6 22.11 -49.29 22.40
N SER A 7 21.41 -49.02 23.49
CA SER A 7 20.62 -47.81 23.79
C SER A 7 21.47 -46.53 23.81
N PRO A 8 21.03 -45.37 23.27
CA PRO A 8 21.68 -44.10 23.54
C PRO A 8 20.95 -43.33 24.64
N LYS A 9 21.69 -43.12 25.74
CA LYS A 9 21.43 -42.10 26.77
C LYS A 9 21.31 -40.71 26.11
N LEU A 10 20.19 -40.03 26.34
CA LEU A 10 20.07 -38.58 26.11
C LEU A 10 20.33 -37.86 27.43
N SER A 11 21.54 -37.34 27.59
CA SER A 11 21.92 -36.37 28.62
C SER A 11 21.35 -35.00 28.30
N GLY A 12 20.78 -34.33 29.30
CA GLY A 12 20.12 -33.04 29.14
C GLY A 12 21.05 -31.83 28.97
N ARG A 13 20.41 -30.74 28.52
CA ARG A 13 20.52 -29.35 29.01
C ARG A 13 19.49 -28.49 28.27
N PHE A 14 19.14 -27.36 28.87
CA PHE A 14 18.25 -26.27 28.43
C PHE A 14 16.81 -26.28 28.96
N LEU A 15 16.67 -25.84 30.21
CA LEU A 15 15.48 -25.17 30.73
C LEU A 15 15.88 -23.74 31.13
N GLU A 16 15.54 -22.75 30.30
CA GLU A 16 15.49 -21.34 30.70
C GLU A 16 14.05 -20.92 31.06
N PRO A 17 13.85 -20.03 32.05
CA PRO A 17 12.54 -19.61 32.56
C PRO A 17 11.92 -18.50 31.69
N GLY A 18 11.36 -18.87 30.53
CA GLY A 18 10.88 -17.88 29.54
C GLY A 18 9.41 -17.47 29.61
N ASN A 19 8.49 -18.27 30.14
CA ASN A 19 7.06 -18.10 29.81
C ASN A 19 6.16 -17.47 30.88
N LEU A 20 6.60 -17.39 32.14
CA LEU A 20 5.89 -16.65 33.19
C LEU A 20 5.98 -15.12 32.98
N LYS A 21 7.08 -14.64 32.38
CA LYS A 21 7.28 -13.23 32.00
C LYS A 21 6.19 -12.76 31.01
N SER A 22 5.82 -13.57 30.02
CA SER A 22 4.91 -13.15 28.94
C SER A 22 3.44 -12.99 29.37
N ARG A 23 3.00 -13.74 30.37
CA ARG A 23 1.64 -13.63 30.94
C ARG A 23 1.55 -12.53 31.99
N VAL A 24 2.62 -12.32 32.77
CA VAL A 24 2.71 -11.16 33.66
C VAL A 24 2.83 -9.86 32.87
N SER A 25 3.53 -9.83 31.73
CA SER A 25 3.53 -8.66 30.84
C SER A 25 2.15 -8.34 30.27
N ARG A 26 1.29 -9.34 30.01
CA ARG A 26 -0.09 -9.11 29.54
C ARG A 26 -1.02 -8.59 30.63
N LEU A 27 -0.85 -9.03 31.87
CA LEU A 27 -1.50 -8.43 33.04
C LEU A 27 -0.95 -7.02 33.32
N GLN A 28 0.36 -6.81 33.22
CA GLN A 28 1.01 -5.50 33.33
C GLN A 28 0.43 -4.50 32.31
N ILE A 29 0.21 -4.92 31.06
CA ILE A 29 -0.39 -4.07 30.01
C ILE A 29 -1.87 -3.77 30.27
N SER A 30 -2.66 -4.71 30.82
CA SER A 30 -4.05 -4.43 31.24
C SER A 30 -4.15 -3.57 32.50
N PHE A 31 -3.15 -3.60 33.39
CA PHE A 31 -3.12 -2.83 34.63
C PHE A 31 -2.46 -1.45 34.48
N ASP A 32 -1.48 -1.29 33.57
CA ASP A 32 -0.88 0.01 33.22
C ASP A 32 -1.91 0.92 32.51
N ALA A 33 -2.95 0.33 31.90
CA ALA A 33 -4.11 1.02 31.35
C ALA A 33 -5.04 1.62 32.44
N TYR A 34 -4.92 1.22 33.71
CA TYR A 34 -5.66 1.76 34.85
C TYR A 34 -4.71 2.44 35.86
N ARG A 35 -4.10 3.57 35.47
CA ARG A 35 -3.44 4.48 36.44
C ARG A 35 -4.47 5.35 37.16
N PRO A 36 -4.64 5.15 38.48
CA PRO A 36 -4.39 6.26 39.41
C PRO A 36 -3.34 5.88 40.46
N LYS A 37 -2.56 6.88 40.91
CA LYS A 37 -1.31 6.84 41.70
C LYS A 37 -1.36 6.15 43.09
N THR A 38 -2.37 5.36 43.44
CA THR A 38 -2.61 4.95 44.84
C THR A 38 -2.14 3.53 45.17
N TYR A 39 -2.13 2.59 44.21
CA TYR A 39 -1.92 1.15 44.52
C TYR A 39 -0.69 0.50 43.85
N GLY A 40 0.04 1.22 42.99
CA GLY A 40 1.09 0.65 42.13
C GLY A 40 2.23 -0.07 42.87
N ALA A 41 2.69 0.46 44.00
CA ALA A 41 3.79 -0.13 44.76
C ALA A 41 3.38 -1.39 45.56
N LEU A 42 2.14 -1.41 46.08
CA LEU A 42 1.59 -2.55 46.81
C LEU A 42 1.29 -3.73 45.86
N LEU A 43 0.74 -3.44 44.67
CA LEU A 43 0.46 -4.45 43.65
C LEU A 43 1.73 -5.02 43.02
N SER A 44 2.78 -4.23 42.78
CA SER A 44 4.06 -4.74 42.26
C SER A 44 4.73 -5.72 43.23
N SER A 45 4.63 -5.45 44.55
CA SER A 45 5.15 -6.35 45.59
C SER A 45 4.39 -7.67 45.62
N ALA A 46 3.05 -7.61 45.62
CA ALA A 46 2.19 -8.79 45.61
C ALA A 46 2.38 -9.65 44.33
N MET A 47 2.56 -9.01 43.18
CA MET A 47 2.86 -9.71 41.92
C MET A 47 4.21 -10.41 41.92
N GLN A 48 5.22 -9.83 42.55
CA GLN A 48 6.54 -10.45 42.67
C GLN A 48 6.50 -11.65 43.61
N GLU A 49 5.74 -11.58 44.70
CA GLU A 49 5.49 -12.71 45.60
C GLU A 49 4.71 -13.83 44.90
N LEU A 50 3.65 -13.51 44.14
CA LEU A 50 2.91 -14.49 43.34
C LEU A 50 3.81 -15.19 42.31
N LYS A 51 4.68 -14.44 41.60
CA LYS A 51 5.68 -15.04 40.69
C LYS A 51 6.60 -16.03 41.40
N ASN A 52 7.12 -15.63 42.56
CA ASN A 52 8.01 -16.47 43.35
C ASN A 52 7.29 -17.71 43.88
N LEU A 53 6.04 -17.57 44.33
CA LEU A 53 5.19 -18.66 44.78
C LEU A 53 4.93 -19.66 43.65
N PHE A 54 4.55 -19.19 42.46
CA PHE A 54 4.29 -20.05 41.32
C PHE A 54 5.55 -20.74 40.78
N SER A 55 6.69 -20.04 40.77
CA SER A 55 7.97 -20.65 40.42
C SER A 55 8.37 -21.76 41.39
N ARG A 56 8.17 -21.54 42.71
CA ARG A 56 8.44 -22.55 43.74
C ARG A 56 7.47 -23.72 43.63
N ALA A 57 6.18 -23.46 43.43
CA ALA A 57 5.18 -24.49 43.23
C ALA A 57 5.51 -25.37 42.00
N SER A 58 5.88 -24.77 40.87
CA SER A 58 6.30 -25.51 39.67
C SER A 58 7.53 -26.38 39.92
N ALA A 59 8.54 -25.87 40.63
CA ALA A 59 9.74 -26.66 40.99
C ALA A 59 9.40 -27.82 41.95
N ILE A 60 8.52 -27.60 42.92
CA ILE A 60 8.03 -28.64 43.85
C ILE A 60 7.25 -29.71 43.09
N PHE A 61 6.36 -29.32 42.19
CA PHE A 61 5.61 -30.26 41.34
C PHE A 61 6.56 -31.11 40.49
N LYS A 62 7.58 -30.50 39.84
CA LYS A 62 8.58 -31.25 39.06
C LYS A 62 9.35 -32.26 39.90
N LEU A 63 9.72 -31.89 41.13
CA LEU A 63 10.43 -32.78 42.05
C LEU A 63 9.52 -33.92 42.54
N PHE A 64 8.27 -33.61 42.88
CA PHE A 64 7.25 -34.57 43.29
C PHE A 64 6.97 -35.60 42.18
N PHE A 65 6.81 -35.13 40.94
CA PHE A 65 6.56 -36.00 39.78
C PHE A 65 7.76 -36.86 39.41
N ALA A 66 8.99 -36.33 39.46
CA ALA A 66 10.20 -37.12 39.27
C ALA A 66 10.38 -38.20 40.35
N THR A 67 9.89 -37.94 41.57
CA THR A 67 9.94 -38.91 42.67
C THR A 67 8.88 -40.00 42.50
N LEU A 68 7.66 -39.64 42.08
CA LEU A 68 6.59 -40.60 41.77
C LEU A 68 6.99 -41.55 40.62
N ASP A 69 7.52 -41.01 39.52
CA ASP A 69 7.89 -41.79 38.31
C ASP A 69 9.17 -42.65 38.51
N GLY A 70 9.98 -42.33 39.54
CA GLY A 70 11.29 -42.97 39.77
C GLY A 70 11.41 -43.84 41.02
N VAL A 71 10.48 -43.75 41.97
CA VAL A 71 10.61 -44.37 43.31
C VAL A 71 9.39 -45.19 43.73
N ILE A 72 8.19 -44.91 43.19
CA ILE A 72 6.95 -45.52 43.65
C ILE A 72 6.45 -46.52 42.59
N VAL A 73 6.53 -47.81 42.92
CA VAL A 73 5.83 -48.88 42.21
C VAL A 73 4.59 -49.20 43.04
N PHE A 74 3.40 -49.03 42.46
CA PHE A 74 2.15 -49.40 43.11
C PHE A 74 1.93 -50.91 42.95
N ASP A 75 1.76 -51.63 44.06
CA ASP A 75 1.34 -53.02 44.04
C ASP A 75 -0.19 -53.08 43.91
N THR A 76 -0.66 -53.31 42.68
CA THR A 76 -2.09 -53.24 42.36
C THR A 76 -2.91 -54.41 42.90
N ASP A 77 -2.25 -55.44 43.44
CA ASP A 77 -2.88 -56.55 44.18
C ASP A 77 -3.25 -56.16 45.63
N VAL A 78 -2.78 -55.00 46.12
CA VAL A 78 -3.08 -54.47 47.45
C VAL A 78 -4.11 -53.35 47.36
N GLU A 79 -5.33 -53.60 47.88
CA GLU A 79 -6.48 -52.70 47.78
C GLU A 79 -6.19 -51.26 48.26
N SER A 80 -5.41 -51.10 49.34
CA SER A 80 -5.02 -49.79 49.86
C SER A 80 -4.05 -49.02 48.95
N GLU A 81 -3.21 -49.71 48.18
CA GLU A 81 -2.30 -49.09 47.22
C GLU A 81 -3.02 -48.72 45.92
N THR A 82 -3.97 -49.54 45.48
CA THR A 82 -4.87 -49.24 44.35
C THR A 82 -5.78 -48.03 44.65
N GLU A 83 -6.25 -47.88 45.89
CA GLU A 83 -6.97 -46.68 46.34
C GLU A 83 -6.07 -45.43 46.34
N LEU A 84 -4.81 -45.58 46.75
CA LEU A 84 -3.82 -44.50 46.74
C LEU A 84 -3.48 -44.06 45.31
N LEU A 85 -3.27 -45.00 44.39
CA LEU A 85 -3.03 -44.76 42.98
C LEU A 85 -4.19 -43.97 42.36
N THR A 86 -5.43 -44.34 42.67
CA THR A 86 -6.62 -43.62 42.19
C THR A 86 -6.66 -42.17 42.68
N LYS A 87 -6.33 -41.93 43.96
CA LYS A 87 -6.22 -40.56 44.52
C LYS A 87 -5.11 -39.75 43.87
N VAL A 88 -3.99 -40.39 43.52
CA VAL A 88 -2.89 -39.75 42.79
C VAL A 88 -3.34 -39.37 41.37
N VAL A 89 -4.01 -40.27 40.65
CA VAL A 89 -4.57 -39.99 39.31
C VAL A 89 -5.55 -38.80 39.35
N ASP A 90 -6.47 -38.75 40.32
CA ASP A 90 -7.40 -37.64 40.50
C ASP A 90 -6.67 -36.33 40.84
N ALA A 91 -5.64 -36.39 41.70
CA ALA A 91 -4.82 -35.22 42.03
C ALA A 91 -4.11 -34.68 40.78
N TYR A 92 -3.54 -35.55 39.93
CA TYR A 92 -2.92 -35.15 38.66
C TYR A 92 -3.93 -34.47 37.73
N GLY A 93 -5.11 -35.05 37.55
CA GLY A 93 -6.17 -34.47 36.70
C GLY A 93 -6.61 -33.09 37.18
N ASN A 94 -6.76 -32.91 38.50
CA ASN A 94 -7.12 -31.63 39.11
C ASN A 94 -6.00 -30.58 38.99
N ILE A 95 -4.74 -30.96 39.22
CA ILE A 95 -3.59 -30.04 39.09
C ILE A 95 -3.42 -29.62 37.63
N ALA A 96 -3.61 -30.52 36.66
CA ALA A 96 -3.59 -30.18 35.24
C ALA A 96 -4.65 -29.12 34.90
N SER A 97 -5.88 -29.26 35.40
CA SER A 97 -6.95 -28.27 35.19
C SER A 97 -6.63 -26.91 35.84
N ILE A 98 -5.98 -26.89 37.01
CA ILE A 98 -5.51 -25.64 37.63
C ILE A 98 -4.38 -25.01 36.79
N ALA A 99 -3.45 -25.83 36.29
CA ALA A 99 -2.32 -25.39 35.48
C ALA A 99 -2.75 -24.77 34.14
N TYR A 100 -3.90 -25.20 33.58
CA TYR A 100 -4.50 -24.60 32.38
C TYR A 100 -4.65 -23.08 32.50
N GLY A 101 -5.15 -22.62 33.65
CA GLY A 101 -5.34 -21.20 33.95
C GLY A 101 -4.03 -20.41 34.13
N MET A 102 -2.89 -21.08 34.32
CA MET A 102 -1.67 -20.47 34.85
C MET A 102 -0.46 -20.52 33.92
N ASP A 103 -0.13 -21.69 33.35
CA ASP A 103 1.02 -21.87 32.46
C ASP A 103 0.79 -23.03 31.49
N THR A 104 0.70 -22.72 30.20
CA THR A 104 0.38 -23.70 29.15
C THR A 104 1.44 -24.79 29.02
N LYS A 105 2.72 -24.48 29.29
CA LYS A 105 3.79 -25.47 29.27
C LYS A 105 3.64 -26.46 30.42
N THR A 106 3.42 -25.97 31.63
CA THR A 106 3.13 -26.80 32.81
C THR A 106 1.84 -27.61 32.63
N HIS A 107 0.79 -27.03 32.03
CA HIS A 107 -0.43 -27.78 31.71
C HIS A 107 -0.17 -28.96 30.77
N ILE A 108 0.62 -28.77 29.71
CA ILE A 108 0.98 -29.84 28.77
C ILE A 108 1.86 -30.90 29.47
N GLU A 109 2.91 -30.49 30.17
CA GLU A 109 3.82 -31.40 30.90
C GLU A 109 3.06 -32.28 31.91
N ILE A 110 2.09 -31.71 32.65
CA ILE A 110 1.28 -32.45 33.64
C ILE A 110 0.22 -33.32 32.95
N SER A 111 -0.37 -32.87 31.84
CA SER A 111 -1.35 -33.66 31.09
C SER A 111 -0.70 -34.88 30.43
N GLU A 112 0.54 -34.76 29.93
CA GLU A 112 1.33 -35.89 29.43
C GLU A 112 1.66 -36.89 30.53
N ALA A 113 2.09 -36.41 31.70
CA ALA A 113 2.38 -37.27 32.84
C ALA A 113 1.14 -38.00 33.37
N PHE A 114 -0.01 -37.30 33.41
CA PHE A 114 -1.31 -37.91 33.73
C PHE A 114 -1.70 -39.00 32.73
N ALA A 115 -1.57 -38.73 31.43
CA ALA A 115 -1.89 -39.69 30.38
C ALA A 115 -1.01 -40.94 30.46
N LYS A 116 0.29 -40.77 30.70
CA LYS A 116 1.24 -41.89 30.90
C LYS A 116 0.83 -42.75 32.10
N LEU A 117 0.61 -42.15 33.27
CA LEU A 117 0.20 -42.85 34.48
C LEU A 117 -1.12 -43.63 34.31
N ALA A 118 -2.10 -43.03 33.62
CA ALA A 118 -3.40 -43.62 33.35
C ALA A 118 -3.34 -44.79 32.36
N VAL A 119 -2.42 -44.75 31.39
CA VAL A 119 -2.18 -45.84 30.42
C VAL A 119 -1.45 -46.99 31.09
N ASP A 120 -0.40 -46.72 31.87
CA ASP A 120 0.43 -47.74 32.50
C ASP A 120 -0.36 -48.59 33.52
N ASN A 121 -1.42 -48.02 34.13
CA ASN A 121 -2.24 -48.69 35.15
C ASN A 121 -3.72 -48.86 34.74
N GLN A 122 -3.97 -48.90 33.43
CA GLN A 122 -5.33 -48.80 32.86
C GLN A 122 -6.31 -49.87 33.37
N ASN A 123 -5.88 -51.11 33.55
CA ASN A 123 -6.76 -52.21 33.95
C ASN A 123 -7.21 -52.07 35.42
N ASP A 124 -6.30 -51.61 36.27
CA ASP A 124 -6.52 -51.53 37.71
C ASP A 124 -7.34 -50.29 38.08
N ILE A 125 -7.06 -49.16 37.42
CA ILE A 125 -7.86 -47.93 37.55
C ILE A 125 -9.29 -48.14 37.02
N LYS A 126 -9.46 -48.92 35.94
CA LYS A 126 -10.78 -49.23 35.38
C LYS A 126 -11.64 -50.07 36.35
N CYS A 127 -11.02 -50.92 37.17
CA CYS A 127 -11.71 -51.68 38.21
C CYS A 127 -12.07 -50.81 39.44
N ALA A 128 -11.20 -49.88 39.83
CA ALA A 128 -11.35 -49.08 41.04
C ALA A 128 -12.16 -47.79 40.85
N SER A 129 -12.00 -47.06 39.74
CA SER A 129 -12.69 -45.80 39.46
C SER A 129 -12.90 -45.61 37.94
N PRO A 130 -13.92 -46.25 37.35
CA PRO A 130 -14.12 -46.28 35.90
C PRO A 130 -14.33 -44.89 35.26
N SER A 131 -14.79 -43.91 36.02
CA SER A 131 -15.19 -42.58 35.53
C SER A 131 -14.15 -41.47 35.74
N SER A 132 -13.15 -41.68 36.61
CA SER A 132 -12.17 -40.64 36.97
C SER A 132 -11.33 -40.21 35.75
N VAL A 133 -10.62 -41.16 35.14
CA VAL A 133 -9.73 -40.90 34.00
C VAL A 133 -10.51 -40.32 32.81
N ALA A 134 -11.70 -40.87 32.54
CA ALA A 134 -12.56 -40.37 31.46
C ALA A 134 -13.00 -38.92 31.67
N THR A 135 -13.32 -38.53 32.91
CA THR A 135 -13.75 -37.16 33.25
C THR A 135 -12.59 -36.18 33.08
N HIS A 136 -11.40 -36.52 33.56
CA HIS A 136 -10.22 -35.67 33.42
C HIS A 136 -9.73 -35.56 31.98
N LEU A 137 -9.74 -36.65 31.21
CA LEU A 137 -9.43 -36.60 29.77
C LEU A 137 -10.45 -35.76 28.99
N ALA A 138 -11.74 -35.86 29.31
CA ALA A 138 -12.77 -35.02 28.70
C ALA A 138 -12.57 -33.54 29.03
N GLN A 139 -12.20 -33.21 30.27
CA GLN A 139 -11.88 -31.85 30.70
C GLN A 139 -10.62 -31.32 30.01
N MET A 140 -9.54 -32.11 29.93
CA MET A 140 -8.31 -31.74 29.21
C MET A 140 -8.57 -31.54 27.71
N ALA A 141 -9.40 -32.38 27.09
CA ALA A 141 -9.82 -32.22 25.69
C ALA A 141 -10.62 -30.91 25.49
N LYS A 142 -11.50 -30.56 26.44
CA LYS A 142 -12.25 -29.30 26.45
C LYS A 142 -11.31 -28.08 26.65
N ASP A 143 -10.33 -28.20 27.53
CA ASP A 143 -9.32 -27.18 27.81
C ASP A 143 -8.43 -26.94 26.57
N ALA A 144 -7.97 -28.01 25.91
CA ALA A 144 -7.26 -27.95 24.63
C ALA A 144 -8.13 -27.34 23.50
N SER A 145 -9.41 -27.71 23.44
CA SER A 145 -10.38 -27.10 22.51
C SER A 145 -10.57 -25.60 22.76
N CYS A 146 -10.55 -25.16 24.03
CA CYS A 146 -10.64 -23.75 24.39
C CYS A 146 -9.35 -22.96 24.05
N LEU A 147 -8.16 -23.58 24.16
CA LEU A 147 -6.93 -22.97 23.63
C LEU A 147 -7.00 -22.77 22.11
N LEU A 148 -7.53 -23.75 21.37
CA LEU A 148 -7.81 -23.61 19.93
C LEU A 148 -8.88 -22.54 19.64
N SER A 149 -9.86 -22.36 20.53
CA SER A 149 -10.87 -21.29 20.44
C SER A 149 -10.29 -19.89 20.61
N THR A 150 -9.11 -19.75 21.25
CA THR A 150 -8.47 -18.44 21.46
C THR A 150 -7.98 -17.82 20.14
N ILE A 151 -7.55 -18.64 19.19
CA ILE A 151 -7.19 -18.20 17.82
C ILE A 151 -8.44 -17.62 17.13
N LYS A 152 -9.55 -18.35 17.21
CA LYS A 152 -10.84 -17.91 16.66
C LYS A 152 -11.34 -16.62 17.32
N ALA A 153 -11.24 -16.53 18.65
CA ALA A 153 -11.61 -15.35 19.42
C ALA A 153 -10.78 -14.11 19.07
N TYR A 154 -9.48 -14.27 18.76
CA TYR A 154 -8.62 -13.18 18.31
C TYR A 154 -9.09 -12.59 16.96
N PHE A 155 -9.38 -13.45 15.98
CA PHE A 155 -9.87 -13.01 14.67
C PHE A 155 -11.31 -12.46 14.75
N GLU A 156 -12.16 -13.04 15.61
CA GLU A 156 -13.50 -12.50 15.89
C GLU A 156 -13.45 -11.14 16.57
N TYR A 157 -12.51 -10.94 17.49
CA TYR A 157 -12.30 -9.64 18.14
C TYR A 157 -11.94 -8.58 17.10
N GLY A 158 -10.99 -8.85 16.20
CA GLY A 158 -10.60 -7.92 15.13
C GLY A 158 -11.72 -7.52 14.16
N ARG A 159 -12.79 -8.34 14.06
CA ARG A 159 -13.96 -8.03 13.22
C ARG A 159 -14.97 -7.08 13.87
N LYS A 160 -14.81 -6.72 15.14
CA LYS A 160 -15.71 -5.80 15.84
C LYS A 160 -15.41 -4.35 15.44
N THR A 161 -16.46 -3.54 15.29
CA THR A 161 -16.36 -2.13 14.85
C THR A 161 -15.80 -1.19 15.94
N ASP A 162 -15.88 -1.57 17.21
CA ASP A 162 -15.47 -0.77 18.38
C ASP A 162 -14.08 -1.13 18.92
N VAL A 163 -13.20 -1.67 18.07
CA VAL A 163 -11.86 -2.08 18.51
C VAL A 163 -10.90 -0.91 18.35
N CYS A 164 -10.14 -0.62 19.41
CA CYS A 164 -8.97 0.25 19.31
C CYS A 164 -7.95 -0.37 18.32
N ARG A 165 -7.92 0.20 17.10
CA ARG A 165 -7.19 -0.34 15.94
C ARG A 165 -5.68 -0.43 16.22
N LEU A 166 -5.12 0.57 16.91
CA LEU A 166 -3.73 0.56 17.34
C LEU A 166 -3.41 -0.61 18.29
N ASN A 167 -4.23 -0.81 19.33
CA ASN A 167 -4.01 -1.90 20.28
C ASN A 167 -4.12 -3.27 19.63
N TYR A 168 -5.06 -3.43 18.70
CA TYR A 168 -5.21 -4.66 17.95
C TYR A 168 -4.01 -4.94 17.04
N HIS A 169 -3.48 -3.91 16.38
CA HIS A 169 -2.28 -4.05 15.56
C HIS A 169 -1.02 -4.32 16.38
N LEU A 170 -0.85 -3.68 17.54
CA LEU A 170 0.24 -3.98 18.47
C LEU A 170 0.19 -5.42 19.00
N LEU A 171 -1.03 -5.93 19.25
CA LEU A 171 -1.24 -7.34 19.56
C LEU A 171 -0.86 -8.23 18.38
N THR A 172 -1.24 -7.86 17.15
CA THR A 172 -0.87 -8.56 15.90
C THR A 172 0.65 -8.67 15.78
N ILE A 173 1.39 -7.56 15.95
CA ILE A 173 2.87 -7.54 15.94
C ILE A 173 3.42 -8.48 17.02
N THR A 174 2.88 -8.43 18.23
CA THR A 174 3.33 -9.28 19.35
C THR A 174 3.11 -10.76 19.04
N VAL A 175 1.96 -11.11 18.43
CA VAL A 175 1.66 -12.47 17.98
C VAL A 175 2.66 -12.90 16.90
N MET A 176 2.87 -12.10 15.85
CA MET A 176 3.84 -12.41 14.78
C MET A 176 5.26 -12.64 15.33
N LYS A 177 5.74 -11.77 16.23
CA LYS A 177 7.04 -11.94 16.91
C LYS A 177 7.11 -13.26 17.71
N LYS A 178 6.00 -13.70 18.30
CA LYS A 178 5.95 -14.99 19.00
C LYS A 178 5.91 -16.17 18.03
N LEU A 179 5.19 -16.05 16.92
CA LEU A 179 5.20 -17.07 15.88
C LEU A 179 6.61 -17.27 15.34
N ASN A 180 7.39 -16.20 15.09
CA ASN A 180 8.79 -16.30 14.66
C ASN A 180 9.72 -17.09 15.60
N SER A 181 9.33 -17.28 16.87
CA SER A 181 10.10 -18.09 17.83
C SER A 181 9.72 -19.57 17.84
N ILE A 182 8.78 -19.99 16.98
CA ILE A 182 8.19 -21.32 16.95
C ILE A 182 8.43 -21.92 15.55
N PRO A 183 8.78 -23.23 15.42
CA PRO A 183 8.99 -23.87 14.12
C PRO A 183 7.77 -23.82 13.19
N TYR A 184 8.06 -23.83 11.88
CA TYR A 184 7.09 -23.65 10.80
C TYR A 184 5.86 -24.54 10.93
N GLU A 185 6.08 -25.82 11.20
CA GLU A 185 5.06 -26.87 11.24
C GLU A 185 3.99 -26.61 12.30
N ARG A 186 4.36 -25.87 13.35
CA ARG A 186 3.47 -25.57 14.47
C ARG A 186 2.67 -24.29 14.25
N HIS A 187 3.19 -23.35 13.46
CA HIS A 187 2.54 -22.06 13.23
C HIS A 187 1.87 -21.91 11.86
N CYS A 188 1.98 -22.90 10.96
CA CYS A 188 1.51 -22.76 9.58
C CYS A 188 0.02 -22.47 9.40
N LYS A 189 -0.79 -22.89 10.37
CA LYS A 189 -2.22 -22.59 10.45
C LYS A 189 -2.53 -21.10 10.68
N TRP A 190 -1.55 -20.29 11.08
CA TRP A 190 -1.73 -18.86 11.33
C TRP A 190 -1.68 -18.01 10.06
N TYR A 191 -1.11 -18.48 8.95
CA TYR A 191 -1.09 -17.72 7.69
C TYR A 191 -1.68 -18.46 6.48
N LEU A 192 -1.91 -19.77 6.57
CA LEU A 192 -2.60 -20.54 5.54
C LEU A 192 -4.11 -20.65 5.85
N GLY A 193 -4.93 -19.76 5.27
CA GLY A 193 -6.40 -19.83 5.35
C GLY A 193 -7.13 -18.48 5.29
N MET A 194 -8.47 -18.52 5.41
CA MET A 194 -9.36 -17.33 5.36
C MET A 194 -9.10 -16.29 6.47
N ASN A 195 -8.35 -16.65 7.52
CA ASN A 195 -7.97 -15.76 8.62
C ASN A 195 -6.46 -15.84 8.83
N SER A 196 -5.70 -15.27 7.89
CA SER A 196 -4.24 -15.20 7.97
C SER A 196 -3.81 -14.03 8.87
N ILE A 197 -2.83 -14.24 9.73
CA ILE A 197 -2.21 -13.18 10.55
C ILE A 197 -1.54 -12.13 9.65
N LEU A 198 -1.03 -12.55 8.49
CA LEU A 198 -0.49 -11.65 7.48
C LEU A 198 -1.61 -10.81 6.86
N ASP A 199 -2.73 -11.42 6.48
CA ASP A 199 -3.93 -10.72 5.97
C ASP A 199 -4.45 -9.69 6.98
N VAL A 200 -4.45 -10.03 8.27
CA VAL A 200 -4.77 -9.10 9.36
C VAL A 200 -3.78 -7.93 9.37
N ALA A 201 -2.48 -8.18 9.34
CA ALA A 201 -1.47 -7.12 9.39
C ALA A 201 -1.57 -6.19 8.17
N PHE A 202 -1.70 -6.72 6.96
CA PHE A 202 -1.86 -5.93 5.74
C PHE A 202 -3.18 -5.14 5.73
N THR A 203 -4.27 -5.71 6.25
CA THR A 203 -5.56 -5.01 6.28
C THR A 203 -5.55 -3.86 7.29
N HIS A 204 -4.96 -4.06 8.47
CA HIS A 204 -5.04 -3.12 9.58
C HIS A 204 -3.99 -2.01 9.52
N ILE A 205 -2.88 -2.19 8.79
CA ILE A 205 -1.86 -1.14 8.64
C ILE A 205 -2.44 0.14 8.02
N GLU A 206 -3.46 0.01 7.16
CA GLU A 206 -4.16 1.14 6.55
C GLU A 206 -4.79 2.07 7.60
N HIS A 207 -5.29 1.48 8.68
CA HIS A 207 -5.93 2.24 9.75
C HIS A 207 -4.94 2.94 10.68
N LEU A 208 -3.64 2.76 10.46
CA LEU A 208 -2.58 3.34 11.26
C LEU A 208 -1.86 4.48 10.53
N GLN A 209 -2.44 5.00 9.45
CA GLN A 209 -1.85 6.11 8.68
C GLN A 209 -1.39 7.27 9.58
N GLY A 210 -2.20 7.70 10.54
CA GLY A 210 -1.83 8.79 11.45
C GLY A 210 -0.57 8.49 12.25
N GLU A 211 -0.49 7.29 12.85
CA GLU A 211 0.68 6.83 13.62
C GLU A 211 1.93 6.65 12.73
N ILE A 212 1.74 6.21 11.49
CA ILE A 212 2.84 6.02 10.53
C ILE A 212 3.42 7.37 10.10
N ILE A 213 2.55 8.33 9.76
CA ILE A 213 2.95 9.66 9.29
C ILE A 213 3.56 10.49 10.42
N VAL A 214 2.93 10.49 11.61
CA VAL A 214 3.42 11.27 12.77
C VAL A 214 4.69 10.65 13.35
N GLY A 215 4.77 9.31 13.42
CA GLY A 215 6.01 8.60 13.78
C GLY A 215 6.49 8.80 15.23
N GLU A 216 5.62 9.28 16.13
CA GLU A 216 5.92 9.44 17.55
C GLU A 216 6.01 8.09 18.28
N LEU A 217 5.16 7.12 17.88
CA LEU A 217 5.20 5.79 18.46
C LEU A 217 6.47 5.04 18.05
N ARG A 218 7.28 4.72 19.05
CA ARG A 218 8.56 4.01 18.90
C ARG A 218 8.52 2.68 19.63
N LEU A 219 8.71 1.59 18.88
CA LEU A 219 8.67 0.23 19.39
C LEU A 219 10.09 -0.36 19.45
N PRO A 220 10.36 -1.28 20.39
CA PRO A 220 11.64 -1.99 20.43
C PRO A 220 11.85 -2.80 19.14
N GLY A 221 12.91 -2.47 18.39
CA GLY A 221 13.38 -3.23 17.24
C GLY A 221 14.08 -4.54 17.63
N ASN A 222 14.49 -5.31 16.61
CA ASN A 222 15.42 -6.42 16.82
C ASN A 222 16.85 -5.86 16.82
N HIS A 223 17.71 -6.35 17.71
CA HIS A 223 19.11 -5.92 17.83
C HIS A 223 20.00 -7.16 17.88
N GLU A 224 21.14 -7.08 17.21
CA GLU A 224 22.22 -8.03 17.47
C GLU A 224 22.81 -7.78 18.87
N ILE A 225 23.35 -8.84 19.48
CA ILE A 225 23.92 -8.78 20.83
C ILE A 225 25.11 -7.81 20.81
N GLY A 226 24.95 -6.63 21.42
CA GLY A 226 25.99 -5.60 21.54
C GLY A 226 25.63 -4.23 20.96
N GLU A 227 24.56 -4.12 20.17
CA GLU A 227 24.10 -2.85 19.61
C GLU A 227 23.09 -2.12 20.51
N ARG A 228 23.02 -0.79 20.40
CA ARG A 228 22.01 0.02 21.11
C ARG A 228 20.61 -0.37 20.63
N PRO A 229 19.60 -0.38 21.51
CA PRO A 229 18.22 -0.60 21.10
C PRO A 229 17.78 0.41 20.03
N ARG A 230 17.60 -0.05 18.79
CA ARG A 230 17.00 0.67 17.68
C ARG A 230 15.49 0.73 17.89
N LEU A 231 14.99 1.94 17.90
CA LEU A 231 13.57 2.22 17.99
C LEU A 231 12.96 2.24 16.59
N ALA A 232 12.08 1.30 16.31
CA ALA A 232 11.37 1.18 15.03
C ALA A 232 10.03 1.91 15.09
N GLY A 233 9.63 2.53 13.98
CA GLY A 233 8.26 3.03 13.81
C GLY A 233 7.27 1.86 13.67
N ILE A 234 5.97 2.12 13.76
CA ILE A 234 4.94 1.07 13.69
C ILE A 234 4.98 0.30 12.35
N TYR A 235 5.29 0.97 11.24
CA TYR A 235 5.44 0.34 9.93
C TYR A 235 6.60 -0.66 9.90
N GLU A 236 7.80 -0.24 10.29
CA GLU A 236 8.99 -1.11 10.36
C GLU A 236 8.79 -2.27 11.36
N ALA A 237 8.19 -1.99 12.52
CA ALA A 237 7.85 -3.00 13.53
C ALA A 237 6.81 -4.02 13.05
N THR A 238 6.06 -3.70 11.99
CA THR A 238 5.12 -4.61 11.32
C THR A 238 5.82 -5.39 10.20
N LEU A 239 6.58 -4.70 9.35
CA LEU A 239 7.27 -5.28 8.20
C LEU A 239 8.28 -6.36 8.60
N VAL A 240 9.12 -6.10 9.61
CA VAL A 240 10.19 -7.03 10.00
C VAL A 240 9.65 -8.40 10.42
N PRO A 241 8.68 -8.51 11.36
CA PRO A 241 8.09 -9.81 11.69
C PRO A 241 7.42 -10.51 10.52
N ILE A 242 6.83 -9.77 9.56
CA ILE A 242 6.25 -10.37 8.35
C ILE A 242 7.34 -11.00 7.49
N CYS A 243 8.44 -10.28 7.24
CA CYS A 243 9.57 -10.80 6.46
C CYS A 243 10.17 -12.06 7.11
N ASP A 244 10.33 -12.06 8.43
CA ASP A 244 10.79 -13.23 9.20
C ASP A 244 9.84 -14.44 9.03
N LEU A 245 8.52 -14.23 9.10
CA LEU A 245 7.52 -15.29 8.90
C LEU A 245 7.57 -15.83 7.47
N VAL A 246 7.64 -14.92 6.48
CA VAL A 246 7.70 -15.26 5.06
C VAL A 246 8.94 -16.09 4.74
N SER A 247 10.08 -15.77 5.36
CA SER A 247 11.33 -16.52 5.15
C SER A 247 11.27 -17.99 5.59
N GLN A 248 10.31 -18.35 6.45
CA GLN A 248 10.11 -19.72 6.93
C GLN A 248 9.15 -20.53 6.05
N ILE A 249 8.51 -19.92 5.04
CA ILE A 249 7.51 -20.58 4.20
C ILE A 249 8.20 -21.52 3.17
N PRO A 250 7.85 -22.81 3.14
CA PRO A 250 8.39 -23.76 2.19
C PRO A 250 7.74 -23.58 0.81
N SER A 251 8.41 -24.11 -0.21
CA SER A 251 8.02 -24.00 -1.62
C SER A 251 6.56 -24.38 -1.90
N GLU A 252 6.04 -25.41 -1.22
CA GLU A 252 4.70 -25.96 -1.50
C GLU A 252 3.59 -25.01 -1.07
N ALA A 253 3.89 -24.13 -0.10
CA ALA A 253 2.93 -23.17 0.45
C ALA A 253 3.10 -21.75 -0.13
N PHE A 254 4.10 -21.54 -0.98
CA PHE A 254 4.50 -20.22 -1.46
C PHE A 254 3.42 -19.55 -2.34
N HIS A 255 2.69 -20.33 -3.15
CA HIS A 255 1.61 -19.81 -3.99
C HIS A 255 0.52 -19.08 -3.19
N ALA A 256 0.21 -19.55 -1.98
CA ALA A 256 -0.77 -18.89 -1.11
C ALA A 256 -0.28 -17.51 -0.64
N LEU A 257 1.02 -17.35 -0.44
CA LEU A 257 1.64 -16.06 -0.13
C LEU A 257 1.56 -15.11 -1.33
N GLU A 258 1.88 -15.59 -2.54
CA GLU A 258 1.81 -14.76 -3.76
C GLU A 258 0.41 -14.20 -3.99
N LEU A 259 -0.63 -15.04 -3.83
CA LEU A 259 -2.02 -14.60 -3.92
C LEU A 259 -2.38 -13.57 -2.84
N LEU A 260 -1.89 -13.75 -1.61
CA LEU A 260 -2.11 -12.80 -0.53
C LEU A 260 -1.43 -11.46 -0.81
N LEU A 261 -0.19 -11.47 -1.26
CA LEU A 261 0.54 -10.25 -1.63
C LEU A 261 -0.15 -9.54 -2.78
N LEU A 262 -0.60 -10.28 -3.81
CA LEU A 262 -1.33 -9.69 -4.94
C LEU A 262 -2.66 -9.05 -4.49
N LYS A 263 -3.42 -9.73 -3.61
CA LYS A 263 -4.65 -9.20 -3.01
C LYS A 263 -4.40 -7.84 -2.34
N HIS A 264 -3.34 -7.73 -1.55
CA HIS A 264 -3.04 -6.49 -0.84
C HIS A 264 -2.40 -5.43 -1.72
N LEU A 265 -1.60 -5.82 -2.71
CA LEU A 265 -1.05 -4.91 -3.71
C LEU A 265 -2.16 -4.20 -4.51
N LEU A 266 -3.21 -4.95 -4.87
CA LEU A 266 -4.35 -4.47 -5.65
C LEU A 266 -5.56 -4.08 -4.77
N SER A 267 -5.34 -3.73 -3.51
CA SER A 267 -6.42 -3.44 -2.55
C SER A 267 -7.00 -2.02 -2.63
N GLY A 268 -6.41 -1.14 -3.44
CA GLY A 268 -6.75 0.29 -3.50
C GLY A 268 -6.35 1.09 -2.25
N ARG A 269 -5.68 0.43 -1.29
CA ARG A 269 -5.28 0.99 0.02
C ARG A 269 -3.78 1.20 0.05
N PHE A 270 -3.34 2.44 0.21
CA PHE A 270 -1.96 2.83 -0.01
C PHE A 270 -0.97 2.09 0.90
N TRP A 271 -1.21 2.06 2.22
CA TRP A 271 -0.27 1.44 3.17
C TRP A 271 -0.29 -0.09 3.07
N SER A 272 -1.45 -0.68 2.80
CA SER A 272 -1.57 -2.12 2.52
C SER A 272 -0.78 -2.50 1.26
N SER A 273 -0.95 -1.75 0.17
CA SER A 273 -0.25 -1.98 -1.08
C SER A 273 1.27 -1.77 -0.95
N LEU A 274 1.69 -0.74 -0.21
CA LEU A 274 3.11 -0.45 0.02
C LEU A 274 3.76 -1.54 0.87
N LEU A 275 3.10 -1.99 1.94
CA LEU A 275 3.59 -3.07 2.78
C LEU A 275 3.70 -4.37 1.99
N SER A 276 2.73 -4.68 1.13
CA SER A 276 2.80 -5.83 0.23
C SER A 276 3.99 -5.74 -0.74
N SER A 277 4.16 -4.56 -1.36
CA SER A 277 5.29 -4.29 -2.26
C SER A 277 6.65 -4.44 -1.55
N ASP A 278 6.78 -3.98 -0.31
CA ASP A 278 8.02 -4.13 0.47
C ASP A 278 8.34 -5.59 0.80
N VAL A 279 7.33 -6.38 1.17
CA VAL A 279 7.49 -7.83 1.42
C VAL A 279 7.88 -8.56 0.13
N TRP A 280 7.30 -8.17 -1.00
CA TRP A 280 7.66 -8.75 -2.29
C TRP A 280 9.08 -8.36 -2.73
N CYS A 281 9.53 -7.12 -2.47
CA CYS A 281 10.95 -6.76 -2.65
C CYS A 281 11.88 -7.55 -1.73
N PHE A 282 11.48 -7.84 -0.49
CA PHE A 282 12.24 -8.70 0.41
C PHE A 282 12.39 -10.12 -0.16
N ILE A 283 11.30 -10.70 -0.66
CA ILE A 283 11.33 -11.98 -1.40
C ILE A 283 12.28 -11.88 -2.58
N GLY A 284 12.14 -10.84 -3.42
CA GLY A 284 12.99 -10.62 -4.59
C GLY A 284 14.49 -10.64 -4.25
N ARG A 285 14.87 -10.00 -3.14
CA ARG A 285 16.27 -9.96 -2.66
C ARG A 285 16.81 -11.30 -2.15
N LEU A 286 15.95 -12.17 -1.62
CA LEU A 286 16.34 -13.50 -1.13
C LEU A 286 16.20 -14.60 -2.18
N SER A 287 15.42 -14.34 -3.22
CA SER A 287 15.12 -15.28 -4.29
C SER A 287 16.22 -15.36 -5.34
N THR A 288 16.07 -16.31 -6.27
CA THR A 288 16.91 -16.36 -7.47
C THR A 288 16.51 -15.25 -8.44
N SER A 289 17.47 -14.77 -9.25
CA SER A 289 17.19 -13.81 -10.32
C SER A 289 16.09 -14.30 -11.28
N GLN A 290 15.98 -15.62 -11.48
CA GLN A 290 14.94 -16.24 -12.29
C GLN A 290 13.55 -16.06 -11.67
N LEU A 291 13.38 -16.34 -10.36
CA LEU A 291 12.09 -16.18 -9.69
C LEU A 291 11.66 -14.70 -9.70
N CYS A 292 12.59 -13.78 -9.48
CA CYS A 292 12.32 -12.34 -9.58
C CYS A 292 11.85 -11.95 -10.99
N ALA A 293 12.48 -12.47 -12.05
CA ALA A 293 12.07 -12.24 -13.43
C ALA A 293 10.68 -12.82 -13.72
N ASP A 294 10.38 -14.02 -13.22
CA ASP A 294 9.06 -14.66 -13.38
C ASP A 294 7.95 -13.88 -12.66
N HIS A 295 8.23 -13.32 -11.48
CA HIS A 295 7.31 -12.39 -10.80
C HIS A 295 7.06 -11.13 -11.63
N ILE A 296 8.09 -10.54 -12.22
CA ILE A 296 7.92 -9.36 -13.10
C ILE A 296 7.05 -9.72 -14.31
N LYS A 297 7.30 -10.85 -14.98
CA LYS A 297 6.47 -11.33 -16.12
C LYS A 297 5.01 -11.51 -15.70
N TYR A 298 4.77 -12.10 -14.53
CA TYR A 298 3.41 -12.27 -14.01
C TYR A 298 2.72 -10.93 -13.74
N LEU A 299 3.39 -10.01 -13.04
CA LEU A 299 2.83 -8.69 -12.72
C LEU A 299 2.57 -7.84 -13.96
N ILE A 300 3.41 -7.94 -15.00
CA ILE A 300 3.16 -7.27 -16.30
C ILE A 300 1.88 -7.81 -16.97
N ARG A 301 1.63 -9.12 -16.92
CA ARG A 301 0.37 -9.69 -17.43
C ARG A 301 -0.84 -9.17 -16.65
N VAL A 302 -0.71 -9.02 -15.34
CA VAL A 302 -1.76 -8.40 -14.50
C VAL A 302 -1.97 -6.93 -14.90
N ALA A 303 -0.90 -6.17 -15.13
CA ALA A 303 -0.99 -4.78 -15.58
C ALA A 303 -1.68 -4.68 -16.95
N ALA A 304 -1.35 -5.57 -17.89
CA ALA A 304 -2.00 -5.65 -19.20
C ALA A 304 -3.51 -5.93 -19.08
N ALA A 305 -3.93 -6.80 -18.16
CA ALA A 305 -5.34 -7.06 -17.89
C ALA A 305 -6.08 -5.85 -17.27
N LEU A 306 -5.34 -4.91 -16.66
CA LEU A 306 -5.88 -3.71 -16.02
C LEU A 306 -5.68 -2.44 -16.86
N THR A 307 -5.40 -2.58 -18.16
CA THR A 307 -5.09 -1.46 -19.08
C THR A 307 -6.18 -0.38 -19.12
N GLU A 308 -7.45 -0.73 -18.91
CA GLU A 308 -8.56 0.23 -18.89
C GLU A 308 -8.65 1.03 -17.58
N ARG A 309 -7.91 0.61 -16.53
CA ARG A 309 -7.92 1.19 -15.18
C ARG A 309 -6.60 1.88 -14.82
N ARG A 310 -5.86 2.37 -15.82
CA ARG A 310 -4.49 2.95 -15.67
C ARG A 310 -4.33 3.97 -14.54
N ASN A 311 -5.35 4.78 -14.27
CA ASN A 311 -5.26 5.87 -13.29
C ASN A 311 -5.73 5.49 -11.87
N THR A 312 -5.90 4.19 -11.60
CA THR A 312 -6.29 3.69 -10.27
C THR A 312 -5.07 3.45 -9.39
N VAL A 313 -5.23 3.54 -8.06
CA VAL A 313 -4.16 3.32 -7.08
C VAL A 313 -3.54 1.93 -7.25
N GLU A 314 -4.36 0.94 -7.57
CA GLU A 314 -3.99 -0.44 -7.81
C GLU A 314 -2.98 -0.57 -8.96
N VAL A 315 -3.27 0.06 -10.11
CA VAL A 315 -2.37 0.01 -11.27
C VAL A 315 -1.10 0.81 -11.01
N VAL A 316 -1.20 1.97 -10.36
CA VAL A 316 -0.02 2.77 -9.99
C VAL A 316 0.90 1.98 -9.04
N MET A 317 0.34 1.33 -8.01
CA MET A 317 1.12 0.51 -7.07
C MET A 317 1.71 -0.73 -7.75
N LEU A 318 1.00 -1.32 -8.71
CA LEU A 318 1.48 -2.42 -9.54
C LEU A 318 2.67 -2.00 -10.40
N ASP A 319 2.59 -0.87 -11.09
CA ASP A 319 3.68 -0.34 -11.93
C ASP A 319 4.92 0.00 -11.09
N ILE A 320 4.72 0.63 -9.92
CA ILE A 320 5.80 0.88 -8.96
C ILE A 320 6.44 -0.44 -8.54
N MET A 321 5.64 -1.44 -8.21
CA MET A 321 6.12 -2.74 -7.75
C MET A 321 6.93 -3.48 -8.84
N ILE A 322 6.44 -3.49 -10.08
CA ILE A 322 7.18 -4.01 -11.26
C ILE A 322 8.53 -3.31 -11.38
N GLY A 323 8.53 -1.98 -11.30
CA GLY A 323 9.73 -1.16 -11.34
C GLY A 323 10.72 -1.51 -10.24
N ARG A 324 10.25 -1.66 -9.00
CA ARG A 324 11.10 -1.97 -7.84
C ARG A 324 11.75 -3.35 -7.96
N LEU A 325 11.04 -4.37 -8.47
CA LEU A 325 11.65 -5.68 -8.72
C LEU A 325 12.63 -5.64 -9.89
N TYR A 326 12.31 -4.88 -10.93
CA TYR A 326 13.19 -4.73 -12.08
C TYR A 326 14.56 -4.17 -11.68
N GLU A 327 14.62 -3.23 -10.73
CA GLU A 327 15.88 -2.70 -10.18
C GLU A 327 16.68 -3.74 -9.36
N LEU A 328 16.09 -4.86 -8.96
CA LEU A 328 16.82 -5.94 -8.28
C LEU A 328 17.53 -6.89 -9.26
N LEU A 329 17.18 -6.86 -10.55
CA LEU A 329 17.81 -7.68 -11.58
C LEU A 329 19.18 -7.11 -11.99
N SER A 330 20.11 -7.98 -12.39
CA SER A 330 21.34 -7.56 -13.08
C SER A 330 21.02 -7.03 -14.48
N GLU A 331 21.92 -6.23 -15.07
CA GLU A 331 21.73 -5.70 -16.44
C GLU A 331 21.57 -6.80 -17.50
N ASP A 332 22.26 -7.94 -17.34
CA ASP A 332 22.09 -9.10 -18.21
C ASP A 332 20.69 -9.73 -18.08
N ALA A 333 20.19 -9.86 -16.85
CA ALA A 333 18.86 -10.40 -16.58
C ALA A 333 17.74 -9.45 -17.01
N LYS A 334 17.96 -8.14 -16.88
CA LYS A 334 17.06 -7.09 -17.42
C LYS A 334 16.93 -7.19 -18.93
N SER A 335 18.04 -7.39 -19.63
CA SER A 335 18.06 -7.54 -21.10
C SER A 335 17.36 -8.82 -21.55
N ALA A 336 17.70 -9.96 -20.93
CA ALA A 336 17.06 -11.25 -21.23
C ALA A 336 15.55 -11.24 -20.96
N LEU A 337 15.11 -10.58 -19.88
CA LEU A 337 13.70 -10.42 -19.56
C LEU A 337 12.94 -9.66 -20.66
N LEU A 338 13.53 -8.59 -21.21
CA LEU A 338 12.90 -7.82 -22.28
C LEU A 338 12.83 -8.60 -23.59
N ASP A 339 13.85 -9.39 -23.91
CA ASP A 339 13.83 -10.30 -25.08
C ASP A 339 12.71 -11.35 -24.92
N ASP A 340 12.59 -11.99 -23.76
CA ASP A 340 11.51 -12.95 -23.46
C ASP A 340 10.11 -12.31 -23.52
N LEU A 341 10.00 -11.04 -23.17
CA LEU A 341 8.75 -10.29 -23.23
C LEU A 341 8.37 -9.92 -24.68
N ALA A 342 9.35 -9.83 -25.60
CA ALA A 342 9.11 -9.57 -27.03
C ALA A 342 8.45 -10.74 -27.74
N ASP A 343 8.64 -11.95 -27.23
CA ASP A 343 8.01 -13.16 -27.73
C ASP A 343 6.58 -13.39 -27.17
N LEU A 344 6.15 -12.59 -26.18
CA LEU A 344 4.81 -12.67 -25.61
C LEU A 344 3.77 -11.89 -26.46
N ASP A 345 2.50 -12.32 -26.39
CA ASP A 345 1.39 -11.82 -27.22
C ASP A 345 1.38 -10.30 -27.41
N ALA A 346 1.04 -9.85 -28.63
CA ALA A 346 1.03 -8.43 -29.03
C ALA A 346 0.20 -7.51 -28.12
N SER A 347 -0.80 -8.05 -27.40
CA SER A 347 -1.60 -7.30 -26.41
C SER A 347 -0.85 -7.01 -25.10
N THR A 348 0.12 -7.85 -24.74
CA THR A 348 0.99 -7.62 -23.57
C THR A 348 2.01 -6.55 -23.90
N PHE A 349 2.51 -6.52 -25.14
CA PHE A 349 3.57 -5.60 -25.55
C PHE A 349 3.12 -4.12 -25.61
N ASP A 350 1.83 -3.83 -25.80
CA ASP A 350 1.28 -2.46 -25.86
C ASP A 350 1.04 -1.85 -24.45
N THR A 351 1.68 -2.37 -23.40
CA THR A 351 1.57 -1.81 -22.04
C THR A 351 2.60 -0.69 -21.82
N PRO A 352 2.17 0.50 -21.30
CA PRO A 352 3.08 1.61 -20.97
C PRO A 352 4.19 1.21 -20.01
N THR A 353 3.90 0.28 -19.09
CA THR A 353 4.85 -0.27 -18.13
C THR A 353 6.05 -0.92 -18.83
N LEU A 354 5.84 -1.64 -19.94
CA LEU A 354 6.92 -2.24 -20.72
C LEU A 354 7.76 -1.18 -21.44
N HIS A 355 7.13 -0.15 -22.02
CA HIS A 355 7.86 0.95 -22.65
C HIS A 355 8.71 1.71 -21.63
N TRP A 356 8.16 1.97 -20.45
CA TRP A 356 8.88 2.60 -19.35
C TRP A 356 10.05 1.75 -18.84
N LEU A 357 9.89 0.42 -18.72
CA LEU A 357 10.98 -0.49 -18.35
C LEU A 357 12.07 -0.54 -19.43
N ALA A 358 11.69 -0.63 -20.70
CA ALA A 358 12.64 -0.65 -21.80
C ALA A 358 13.45 0.66 -21.87
N ALA A 359 12.84 1.80 -21.57
CA ALA A 359 13.51 3.10 -21.50
C ALA A 359 14.59 3.18 -20.39
N LYS A 360 14.54 2.31 -19.38
CA LYS A 360 15.51 2.29 -18.27
C LYS A 360 16.80 1.53 -18.59
N VAL A 361 16.84 0.70 -19.64
CA VAL A 361 18.05 -0.06 -19.98
C VAL A 361 19.07 0.86 -20.62
N LYS A 362 20.22 1.04 -19.97
CA LYS A 362 21.33 1.80 -20.53
C LYS A 362 22.16 0.92 -21.47
N GLY A 363 22.26 1.32 -22.75
CA GLY A 363 23.37 0.89 -23.62
C GLY A 363 23.16 -0.39 -24.45
N SER A 364 21.96 -0.98 -24.48
CA SER A 364 21.59 -1.98 -25.49
C SER A 364 20.07 -2.09 -25.57
N HIS A 365 19.47 -1.47 -26.58
CA HIS A 365 18.06 -1.68 -26.89
C HIS A 365 17.87 -3.12 -27.37
N PRO A 366 16.87 -3.86 -26.85
CA PRO A 366 16.59 -5.22 -27.29
C PRO A 366 16.42 -5.24 -28.81
N LYS A 367 17.02 -6.23 -29.48
CA LYS A 367 17.08 -6.31 -30.96
C LYS A 367 15.68 -6.32 -31.60
N HIS A 368 14.65 -6.68 -30.84
CA HIS A 368 13.25 -6.73 -31.24
C HIS A 368 12.43 -5.49 -30.82
N LEU A 369 12.95 -4.64 -29.93
CA LEU A 369 12.38 -3.33 -29.56
C LEU A 369 12.72 -2.22 -30.56
N ILE A 370 13.42 -2.57 -31.65
CA ILE A 370 13.38 -1.84 -32.92
C ILE A 370 11.96 -1.97 -33.48
N TYR A 371 11.00 -1.37 -32.78
CA TYR A 371 9.67 -1.14 -33.29
C TYR A 371 9.83 -0.38 -34.59
N LYS A 372 9.08 -0.81 -35.60
CA LYS A 372 8.87 -0.03 -36.80
C LYS A 372 8.40 1.37 -36.35
N ILE A 373 9.35 2.31 -36.35
CA ILE A 373 9.16 3.76 -36.28
C ILE A 373 8.12 4.24 -37.31
N ASP A 374 7.84 3.39 -38.31
CA ASP A 374 6.87 3.56 -39.36
C ASP A 374 5.54 4.10 -38.81
N ASP A 375 5.26 5.32 -39.24
CA ASP A 375 4.01 6.08 -39.09
C ASP A 375 3.71 6.85 -37.79
N LEU A 376 4.68 7.33 -36.97
CA LEU A 376 4.36 8.43 -36.04
C LEU A 376 3.89 9.68 -36.81
N SER A 377 4.63 10.02 -37.87
CA SER A 377 4.34 11.15 -38.76
C SER A 377 2.95 11.03 -39.41
N LYS A 378 2.63 9.83 -39.90
CA LYS A 378 1.33 9.57 -40.51
C LYS A 378 0.21 9.46 -39.49
N ALA A 379 0.42 8.84 -38.32
CA ALA A 379 -0.62 8.83 -37.28
C ALA A 379 -1.00 10.26 -36.86
N PHE A 380 -0.03 11.17 -36.81
CA PHE A 380 -0.28 12.59 -36.57
C PHE A 380 -0.99 13.26 -37.75
N SER A 381 -0.59 12.96 -38.98
CA SER A 381 -1.21 13.51 -40.20
C SER A 381 -2.66 13.01 -40.35
N ASP A 382 -2.91 11.71 -40.17
CA ASP A 382 -4.22 11.05 -40.19
C ASP A 382 -5.15 11.64 -39.12
N LEU A 383 -4.63 12.01 -37.94
CA LEU A 383 -5.43 12.69 -36.92
C LEU A 383 -5.82 14.11 -37.35
N ARG A 384 -4.90 14.85 -37.97
CA ARG A 384 -5.16 16.21 -38.47
C ARG A 384 -6.13 16.23 -39.64
N GLU A 385 -6.02 15.26 -40.54
CA GLU A 385 -6.93 15.10 -41.67
C GLU A 385 -8.29 14.53 -41.24
N HIS A 386 -8.28 13.59 -40.29
CA HIS A 386 -9.45 12.87 -39.81
C HIS A 386 -9.45 12.75 -38.27
N PRO A 387 -10.01 13.74 -37.54
CA PRO A 387 -10.00 13.78 -36.08
C PRO A 387 -11.03 12.80 -35.49
N THR A 388 -10.68 11.51 -35.49
CA THR A 388 -11.51 10.42 -34.96
C THR A 388 -10.91 9.84 -33.68
N THR A 389 -11.75 9.28 -32.80
CA THR A 389 -11.28 8.56 -31.59
C THR A 389 -10.33 7.42 -31.92
N ARG A 390 -10.49 6.79 -33.09
CA ARG A 390 -9.59 5.74 -33.58
C ARG A 390 -8.20 6.30 -33.88
N ASN A 391 -8.12 7.41 -34.62
CA ASN A 391 -6.84 8.04 -34.96
C ASN A 391 -6.17 8.64 -33.71
N TRP A 392 -6.96 9.17 -32.77
CA TRP A 392 -6.45 9.61 -31.47
C TRP A 392 -5.81 8.48 -30.68
N LYS A 393 -6.53 7.37 -30.49
CA LYS A 393 -6.00 6.17 -29.82
C LYS A 393 -4.74 5.65 -30.52
N HIS A 394 -4.75 5.64 -31.85
CA HIS A 394 -3.60 5.22 -32.64
C HIS A 394 -2.37 6.11 -32.40
N LEU A 395 -2.54 7.43 -32.42
CA LEU A 395 -1.46 8.38 -32.12
C LEU A 395 -0.93 8.22 -30.69
N MET A 396 -1.83 8.13 -29.70
CA MET A 396 -1.45 7.98 -28.29
C MET A 396 -0.67 6.69 -28.04
N GLN A 397 -1.05 5.59 -28.70
CA GLN A 397 -0.30 4.34 -28.66
C GLN A 397 1.10 4.53 -29.23
N ARG A 398 1.22 5.13 -30.43
CA ARG A 398 2.53 5.38 -31.05
C ARG A 398 3.42 6.27 -30.19
N LEU A 399 2.88 7.36 -29.63
CA LEU A 399 3.63 8.22 -28.70
C LEU A 399 4.07 7.48 -27.43
N SER A 400 3.22 6.61 -26.88
CA SER A 400 3.59 5.81 -25.71
C SER A 400 4.77 4.89 -25.99
N THR A 401 4.89 4.36 -27.22
CA THR A 401 6.04 3.53 -27.61
C THR A 401 7.35 4.33 -27.72
N MET A 402 7.28 5.65 -27.98
CA MET A 402 8.46 6.50 -28.15
C MET A 402 9.32 6.60 -26.89
N GLN A 403 8.76 6.32 -25.70
CA GLN A 403 9.53 6.29 -24.45
C GLN A 403 10.73 5.34 -24.53
N ALA A 404 10.62 4.24 -25.28
CA ALA A 404 11.63 3.19 -25.38
C ALA A 404 12.51 3.28 -26.63
N VAL A 405 12.28 4.24 -27.52
CA VAL A 405 12.91 4.32 -28.84
C VAL A 405 13.99 5.38 -28.85
N ASP A 406 15.22 4.99 -29.23
CA ASP A 406 16.25 5.93 -29.62
C ASP A 406 16.01 6.43 -31.05
N TYR A 407 15.88 7.74 -31.21
CA TYR A 407 15.64 8.40 -32.47
C TYR A 407 16.62 9.55 -32.75
N SER A 408 17.78 9.57 -32.10
CA SER A 408 18.80 10.63 -32.26
C SER A 408 19.16 10.90 -33.74
N ASP A 409 19.19 9.84 -34.55
CA ASP A 409 19.55 9.89 -35.97
C ASP A 409 18.35 10.11 -36.91
N ASN A 410 17.11 10.10 -36.40
CA ASN A 410 15.90 10.19 -37.21
C ASN A 410 15.38 11.63 -37.31
N ARG A 411 15.69 12.28 -38.44
CA ARG A 411 15.25 13.66 -38.72
C ARG A 411 13.73 13.80 -38.78
N ASP A 412 13.04 12.83 -39.38
CA ASP A 412 11.60 12.91 -39.59
C ASP A 412 10.85 12.89 -38.26
N ILE A 413 11.30 12.08 -37.30
CA ILE A 413 10.73 12.06 -35.94
C ILE A 413 10.98 13.39 -35.24
N ASN A 414 12.20 13.92 -35.27
CA ASN A 414 12.52 15.21 -34.66
C ASN A 414 11.63 16.34 -35.20
N ASP A 415 11.41 16.37 -36.52
CA ASP A 415 10.53 17.35 -37.16
C ASP A 415 9.06 17.15 -36.77
N VAL A 416 8.59 15.90 -36.62
CA VAL A 416 7.23 15.59 -36.17
C VAL A 416 7.02 15.97 -34.70
N MET A 417 7.99 15.69 -33.83
CA MET A 417 7.95 16.08 -32.42
C MET A 417 7.88 17.60 -32.26
N ALA A 418 8.68 18.34 -33.04
CA ALA A 418 8.62 19.80 -33.08
C ALA A 418 7.23 20.31 -33.50
N LYS A 419 6.63 19.70 -34.54
CA LYS A 419 5.29 20.04 -35.01
C LYS A 419 4.20 19.73 -33.98
N MET A 420 4.31 18.62 -33.25
CA MET A 420 3.38 18.28 -32.18
C MET A 420 3.48 19.27 -31.03
N TRP A 421 4.69 19.64 -30.61
CA TRP A 421 4.90 20.65 -29.58
C TRP A 421 4.38 22.04 -29.99
N SER A 422 4.63 22.45 -31.24
CA SER A 422 4.05 23.67 -31.79
C SER A 422 2.53 23.64 -31.78
N PHE A 423 1.92 22.51 -32.19
CA PHE A 423 0.47 22.34 -32.14
C PHE A 423 -0.08 22.48 -30.72
N VAL A 424 0.59 21.91 -29.72
CA VAL A 424 0.21 22.09 -28.30
C VAL A 424 0.28 23.56 -27.90
N ALA A 425 1.39 24.23 -28.23
CA ALA A 425 1.59 25.63 -27.88
C ALA A 425 0.53 26.56 -28.49
N ASP A 426 0.10 26.26 -29.72
CA ASP A 426 -0.94 27.00 -30.42
C ASP A 426 -2.34 26.69 -29.85
N ALA A 427 -2.65 25.41 -29.63
CA ALA A 427 -4.00 24.97 -29.24
C ALA A 427 -4.33 25.26 -27.77
N ILE A 428 -3.33 25.25 -26.87
CA ILE A 428 -3.59 25.30 -25.43
C ILE A 428 -4.17 26.62 -24.95
N ILE A 429 -3.93 27.71 -25.68
CA ILE A 429 -4.46 29.04 -25.36
C ILE A 429 -5.98 29.10 -25.61
N GLU A 430 -6.47 28.29 -26.55
CA GLU A 430 -7.87 28.27 -26.97
C GLU A 430 -8.69 27.16 -26.29
N CYS A 431 -8.03 26.18 -25.66
CA CYS A 431 -8.70 25.02 -25.07
C CYS A 431 -9.30 25.32 -23.70
N GLU A 432 -10.57 24.97 -23.52
CA GLU A 432 -11.27 25.10 -22.24
C GLU A 432 -11.82 23.75 -21.73
N SER A 433 -11.95 23.62 -20.41
CA SER A 433 -12.62 22.48 -19.75
C SER A 433 -12.15 21.10 -20.25
N ARG A 434 -13.04 20.26 -20.79
CA ARG A 434 -12.71 18.89 -21.27
C ARG A 434 -11.67 18.88 -22.40
N GLN A 435 -11.58 19.93 -23.21
CA GLN A 435 -10.57 20.01 -24.27
C GLN A 435 -9.17 20.15 -23.65
N LEU A 436 -9.07 20.98 -22.61
CA LEU A 436 -7.84 21.14 -21.84
C LEU A 436 -7.46 19.83 -21.13
N ASP A 437 -8.43 19.03 -20.68
CA ASP A 437 -8.15 17.72 -20.10
C ASP A 437 -7.56 16.74 -21.13
N LEU A 438 -8.17 16.64 -22.31
CA LEU A 438 -7.67 15.80 -23.40
C LEU A 438 -6.28 16.23 -23.89
N LEU A 439 -6.06 17.55 -24.02
CA LEU A 439 -4.77 18.10 -24.39
C LEU A 439 -3.73 17.89 -23.29
N SER A 440 -4.13 17.95 -22.02
CA SER A 440 -3.25 17.65 -20.88
C SER A 440 -2.76 16.21 -20.92
N ASP A 441 -3.64 15.24 -21.20
CA ASP A 441 -3.27 13.83 -21.32
C ASP A 441 -2.32 13.57 -22.50
N PHE A 442 -2.56 14.28 -23.62
CA PHE A 442 -1.65 14.30 -24.76
C PHE A 442 -0.28 14.84 -24.38
N VAL A 443 -0.23 15.97 -23.66
CA VAL A 443 1.04 16.57 -23.21
C VAL A 443 1.80 15.65 -22.28
N VAL A 444 1.13 15.00 -21.32
CA VAL A 444 1.78 14.04 -20.41
C VAL A 444 2.45 12.92 -21.22
N THR A 445 1.74 12.39 -22.22
CA THR A 445 2.27 11.33 -23.10
C THR A 445 3.39 11.84 -24.01
N LEU A 446 3.27 13.07 -24.51
CA LEU A 446 4.27 13.72 -25.36
C LEU A 446 5.55 14.02 -24.57
N LEU A 447 5.45 14.48 -23.31
CA LEU A 447 6.58 14.65 -22.41
C LEU A 447 7.33 13.33 -22.22
N ASP A 448 6.62 12.25 -21.94
CA ASP A 448 7.25 10.94 -21.76
C ASP A 448 7.95 10.44 -23.02
N GLY A 449 7.42 10.73 -24.22
CA GLY A 449 8.02 10.38 -25.50
C GLY A 449 9.10 11.33 -26.02
N THR A 450 9.33 12.49 -25.38
CA THR A 450 10.29 13.50 -25.84
C THR A 450 11.63 13.37 -25.12
N HIS A 451 12.62 12.73 -25.77
CA HIS A 451 13.99 12.62 -25.26
C HIS A 451 14.86 13.79 -25.73
N LEU A 452 15.29 14.67 -24.80
CA LEU A 452 16.08 15.86 -25.14
C LEU A 452 17.44 15.52 -25.78
N ASP A 453 18.02 14.38 -25.42
CA ASP A 453 19.24 13.82 -26.02
C ASP A 453 19.07 13.49 -27.51
N ASN A 454 17.88 13.06 -27.92
CA ASN A 454 17.62 12.69 -29.31
C ASN A 454 17.27 13.88 -30.21
N LEU A 455 16.97 15.04 -29.61
CA LEU A 455 16.69 16.27 -30.34
C LEU A 455 17.99 16.92 -30.85
N ARG A 456 17.92 17.48 -32.06
CA ARG A 456 18.95 18.38 -32.59
C ARG A 456 18.83 19.76 -31.95
N ASP A 457 19.93 20.48 -31.85
CA ASP A 457 19.99 21.75 -31.11
C ASP A 457 18.99 22.80 -31.63
N ASN A 458 18.77 22.88 -32.95
CA ASN A 458 17.77 23.79 -33.54
C ASN A 458 16.31 23.38 -33.25
N VAL A 459 16.05 22.10 -33.02
CA VAL A 459 14.73 21.57 -32.66
C VAL A 459 14.50 21.70 -31.16
N LEU A 460 15.56 21.54 -30.37
CA LEU A 460 15.54 21.66 -28.92
C LEU A 460 14.99 23.01 -28.46
N ASP A 461 15.50 24.12 -29.01
CA ASP A 461 15.00 25.48 -28.68
C ASP A 461 13.51 25.63 -28.99
N SER A 462 13.07 25.18 -30.16
CA SER A 462 11.65 25.23 -30.57
C SER A 462 10.74 24.42 -29.63
N VAL A 463 11.18 23.22 -29.24
CA VAL A 463 10.45 22.36 -28.30
C VAL A 463 10.41 22.99 -26.90
N LEU A 464 11.54 23.48 -26.38
CA LEU A 464 11.59 24.16 -25.08
C LEU A 464 10.73 25.41 -25.04
N MET A 465 10.73 26.20 -26.12
CA MET A 465 9.85 27.36 -26.27
C MET A 465 8.38 26.97 -26.27
N SER A 466 8.02 25.92 -27.00
CA SER A 466 6.65 25.39 -27.04
C SER A 466 6.20 24.90 -25.66
N ILE A 467 7.06 24.16 -24.93
CA ILE A 467 6.82 23.74 -23.55
C ILE A 467 6.61 24.94 -22.64
N ALA A 468 7.45 25.97 -22.77
CA ALA A 468 7.35 27.18 -21.97
C ALA A 468 6.03 27.92 -22.22
N VAL A 469 5.60 28.06 -23.48
CA VAL A 469 4.28 28.63 -23.85
C VAL A 469 3.17 27.79 -23.23
N ALA A 470 3.20 26.48 -23.43
CA ALA A 470 2.14 25.60 -22.98
C ALA A 470 2.01 25.56 -21.44
N CYS A 471 3.12 25.67 -20.72
CA CYS A 471 3.15 25.77 -19.26
C CYS A 471 2.28 26.93 -18.70
N THR A 472 2.05 28.00 -19.47
CA THR A 472 1.23 29.15 -18.99
C THR A 472 -0.23 28.79 -18.70
N CYS A 473 -0.79 27.86 -19.47
CA CYS A 473 -2.21 27.52 -19.43
C CYS A 473 -2.47 26.12 -18.87
N MET A 474 -1.39 25.38 -18.55
CA MET A 474 -1.49 24.00 -18.07
C MET A 474 -2.08 23.89 -16.66
N PRO A 475 -2.91 22.85 -16.39
CA PRO A 475 -3.29 22.49 -15.04
C PRO A 475 -2.09 22.05 -14.19
N SER A 476 -2.20 22.16 -12.86
CA SER A 476 -1.12 21.81 -11.92
C SER A 476 -0.59 20.38 -12.10
N ARG A 477 -1.44 19.41 -12.46
CA ARG A 477 -1.03 18.00 -12.70
C ARG A 477 0.01 17.88 -13.82
N VAL A 478 -0.14 18.68 -14.88
CA VAL A 478 0.79 18.66 -16.03
C VAL A 478 2.07 19.41 -15.68
N LYS A 479 1.97 20.52 -14.92
CA LYS A 479 3.15 21.25 -14.42
C LYS A 479 4.02 20.39 -13.50
N ILE A 480 3.41 19.59 -12.63
CA ILE A 480 4.13 18.60 -11.80
C ILE A 480 4.87 17.59 -12.70
N LYS A 481 4.18 17.02 -13.69
CA LYS A 481 4.80 16.11 -14.66
C LYS A 481 5.96 16.78 -15.42
N LEU A 482 5.83 18.05 -15.79
CA LEU A 482 6.89 18.82 -16.43
C LEU A 482 8.10 19.00 -15.51
N CYS A 483 7.91 19.28 -14.22
CA CYS A 483 9.01 19.33 -13.25
C CYS A 483 9.75 17.98 -13.21
N GLN A 484 9.00 16.88 -13.11
CA GLN A 484 9.57 15.54 -13.12
C GLN A 484 10.31 15.22 -14.42
N TYR A 485 9.80 15.68 -15.55
CA TYR A 485 10.45 15.58 -16.86
C TYR A 485 11.78 16.32 -16.88
N LEU A 486 11.80 17.62 -16.52
CA LEU A 486 13.02 18.41 -16.44
C LEU A 486 14.06 17.77 -15.51
N ARG A 487 13.61 17.23 -14.36
CA ARG A 487 14.44 16.52 -13.39
C ARG A 487 15.06 15.23 -13.93
N ARG A 488 14.39 14.55 -14.86
CA ARG A 488 14.94 13.35 -15.55
C ARG A 488 15.91 13.73 -16.66
N SER A 489 15.67 14.84 -17.35
CA SER A 489 16.48 15.29 -18.48
C SER A 489 17.67 16.17 -18.10
N VAL A 490 18.02 16.27 -16.81
CA VAL A 490 19.06 17.18 -16.28
C VAL A 490 20.41 17.00 -16.96
N GLU A 491 20.83 15.77 -17.23
CA GLU A 491 22.11 15.48 -17.92
C GLU A 491 22.17 16.08 -19.34
N ASN A 492 21.01 16.24 -19.98
CA ASN A 492 20.88 16.76 -21.35
C ASN A 492 20.70 18.29 -21.38
N LEU A 493 20.35 18.92 -20.26
CA LEU A 493 20.18 20.38 -20.19
C LEU A 493 21.49 21.14 -20.39
N ASP A 494 22.65 20.52 -20.17
CA ASP A 494 23.95 21.17 -20.41
C ASP A 494 24.23 21.46 -21.89
N ARG A 495 23.49 20.83 -22.81
CA ARG A 495 23.54 21.10 -24.25
C ARG A 495 22.90 22.44 -24.63
N CYS A 496 22.12 23.04 -23.73
CA CYS A 496 21.41 24.29 -23.96
C CYS A 496 22.36 25.45 -24.31
N GLU A 497 22.05 26.15 -25.39
CA GLU A 497 22.65 27.42 -25.79
C GLU A 497 22.11 28.59 -24.94
N ASP A 498 22.63 29.80 -25.15
CA ASP A 498 22.27 30.95 -24.32
C ASP A 498 20.81 31.39 -24.49
N SER A 499 20.20 31.15 -25.66
CA SER A 499 18.75 31.33 -25.90
C SER A 499 17.93 30.36 -25.05
N ASP A 500 18.31 29.08 -25.04
CA ASP A 500 17.64 28.01 -24.29
C ASP A 500 17.67 28.28 -22.79
N VAL A 501 18.80 28.80 -22.27
CA VAL A 501 18.91 29.14 -20.84
C VAL A 501 17.95 30.26 -20.44
N SER A 502 17.70 31.23 -21.32
CA SER A 502 16.68 32.25 -21.10
C SER A 502 15.28 31.64 -21.07
N THR A 503 14.98 30.70 -21.97
CA THR A 503 13.72 29.96 -22.03
C THR A 503 13.50 29.12 -20.76
N LEU A 504 14.52 28.38 -20.33
CA LEU A 504 14.52 27.62 -19.09
C LEU A 504 14.33 28.53 -17.87
N THR A 505 15.02 29.69 -17.83
CA THR A 505 14.83 30.67 -16.74
C THR A 505 13.37 31.12 -16.66
N LYS A 506 12.74 31.43 -17.80
CA LYS A 506 11.32 31.80 -17.84
C LYS A 506 10.42 30.66 -17.38
N LEU A 507 10.70 29.44 -17.83
CA LEU A 507 9.94 28.26 -17.44
C LEU A 507 10.01 28.01 -15.92
N PHE A 508 11.22 27.97 -15.35
CA PHE A 508 11.41 27.83 -13.91
C PHE A 508 10.78 28.98 -13.14
N SER A 509 10.86 30.22 -13.64
CA SER A 509 10.22 31.35 -12.96
C SER A 509 8.70 31.17 -12.83
N ARG A 510 8.05 30.71 -13.90
CA ARG A 510 6.60 30.45 -13.91
C ARG A 510 6.20 29.32 -12.97
N LEU A 511 7.01 28.27 -12.93
CA LEU A 511 6.75 27.12 -12.05
C LEU A 511 6.99 27.47 -10.57
N LEU A 512 7.97 28.33 -10.26
CA LEU A 512 8.25 28.84 -8.91
C LEU A 512 7.24 29.90 -8.43
N GLU A 513 6.47 30.48 -9.33
CA GLU A 513 5.40 31.44 -9.03
C GLU A 513 4.01 30.79 -9.04
N ASP A 514 3.92 29.47 -9.19
CA ASP A 514 2.65 28.75 -9.23
C ASP A 514 1.95 28.80 -7.86
N GLU A 515 0.62 29.00 -7.88
CA GLU A 515 -0.20 29.03 -6.66
C GLU A 515 -0.28 27.66 -5.97
N ASN A 516 -0.08 26.57 -6.72
CA ASN A 516 -0.13 25.23 -6.18
C ASN A 516 1.19 24.88 -5.47
N PRO A 517 1.17 24.63 -4.14
CA PRO A 517 2.38 24.36 -3.37
C PRO A 517 3.12 23.09 -3.83
N TRP A 518 2.43 22.12 -4.44
CA TRP A 518 3.06 20.92 -4.99
C TRP A 518 3.89 21.22 -6.23
N VAL A 519 3.40 22.11 -7.10
CA VAL A 519 4.17 22.57 -8.28
C VAL A 519 5.43 23.28 -7.81
N LEU A 520 5.29 24.17 -6.81
CA LEU A 520 6.44 24.86 -6.23
C LEU A 520 7.48 23.89 -5.68
N GLN A 521 7.05 22.93 -4.85
CA GLN A 521 7.94 21.96 -4.21
C GLN A 521 8.69 21.11 -5.24
N GLU A 522 7.99 20.55 -6.23
CA GLU A 522 8.62 19.76 -7.30
C GLU A 522 9.59 20.59 -8.14
N THR A 523 9.32 21.88 -8.31
CA THR A 523 10.20 22.81 -9.01
C THR A 523 11.48 23.06 -8.24
N LEU A 524 11.39 23.25 -6.91
CA LEU A 524 12.54 23.43 -6.03
C LEU A 524 13.45 22.19 -6.02
N GLU A 525 12.88 21.00 -5.90
CA GLU A 525 13.62 19.74 -5.99
C GLU A 525 14.27 19.52 -7.36
N SER A 526 13.57 19.92 -8.43
CA SER A 526 14.12 19.85 -9.79
C SER A 526 15.31 20.80 -9.94
N PHE A 527 15.22 22.02 -9.39
CA PHE A 527 16.32 22.98 -9.40
C PHE A 527 17.51 22.51 -8.56
N GLU A 528 17.26 21.92 -7.40
CA GLU A 528 18.31 21.33 -6.55
C GLU A 528 19.08 20.24 -7.30
N ARG A 529 18.37 19.35 -8.01
CA ARG A 529 19.01 18.31 -8.83
C ARG A 529 19.85 18.91 -9.97
N ILE A 530 19.36 19.96 -10.64
CA ILE A 530 20.14 20.71 -11.64
C ILE A 530 21.42 21.26 -11.02
N GLY A 531 21.34 21.81 -9.81
CA GLY A 531 22.50 22.32 -9.07
C GLY A 531 23.58 21.26 -8.80
N HIS A 532 23.18 20.00 -8.59
CA HIS A 532 24.11 18.90 -8.31
C HIS A 532 24.68 18.22 -9.57
N THR A 533 23.93 18.19 -10.68
CA THR A 533 24.28 17.38 -11.85
C THR A 533 24.81 18.21 -13.03
N CYS A 534 24.29 19.42 -13.27
CA CYS A 534 24.68 20.22 -14.44
C CYS A 534 26.00 20.98 -14.24
N SER A 535 26.55 21.48 -15.36
CA SER A 535 27.71 22.35 -15.38
C SER A 535 27.51 23.62 -14.57
N LYS A 536 28.59 24.08 -13.90
CA LYS A 536 28.59 25.36 -13.17
C LYS A 536 28.15 26.54 -14.04
N ARG A 537 28.40 26.48 -15.35
CA ARG A 537 28.00 27.53 -16.31
C ARG A 537 26.48 27.67 -16.36
N LEU A 538 25.76 26.56 -16.55
CA LEU A 538 24.30 26.54 -16.65
C LEU A 538 23.67 26.97 -15.32
N VAL A 539 24.11 26.37 -14.21
CA VAL A 539 23.61 26.65 -12.86
C VAL A 539 23.75 28.15 -12.53
N VAL A 540 24.91 28.75 -12.79
CA VAL A 540 25.15 30.17 -12.49
C VAL A 540 24.27 31.08 -13.36
N LYS A 541 24.05 30.74 -14.64
CA LYS A 541 23.19 31.54 -15.52
C LYS A 541 21.73 31.47 -15.09
N LEU A 542 21.21 30.28 -14.80
CA LEU A 542 19.85 30.08 -14.29
C LEU A 542 19.65 30.79 -12.94
N ALA A 543 20.56 30.59 -11.98
CA ALA A 543 20.47 31.24 -10.67
C ALA A 543 20.51 32.77 -10.77
N LYS A 544 21.38 33.34 -11.63
CA LYS A 544 21.41 34.79 -11.89
C LYS A 544 20.13 35.29 -12.57
N GLY A 545 19.51 34.47 -13.42
CA GLY A 545 18.24 34.78 -14.06
C GLY A 545 17.10 34.86 -13.03
N LEU A 546 16.98 33.83 -12.20
CA LEU A 546 15.94 33.72 -11.17
C LEU A 546 16.12 34.72 -10.02
N ALA A 547 17.36 35.00 -9.62
CA ALA A 547 17.66 35.98 -8.56
C ALA A 547 17.23 37.42 -8.89
N LYS A 548 16.96 37.73 -10.16
CA LYS A 548 16.39 39.03 -10.56
C LYS A 548 14.94 39.19 -10.14
N ILE A 549 14.26 38.11 -9.78
CA ILE A 549 12.87 38.08 -9.38
C ILE A 549 12.84 37.98 -7.84
N PRO A 550 12.48 39.07 -7.12
CA PRO A 550 12.65 39.14 -5.67
C PRO A 550 11.87 38.07 -4.88
N THR A 551 10.65 37.77 -5.31
CA THR A 551 9.79 36.73 -4.71
C THR A 551 10.46 35.35 -4.77
N ILE A 552 10.92 34.97 -5.96
CA ILE A 552 11.61 33.71 -6.21
C ILE A 552 12.92 33.63 -5.43
N SER A 553 13.71 34.72 -5.43
CA SER A 553 14.97 34.76 -4.68
C SER A 553 14.76 34.46 -3.19
N ASN A 554 13.70 34.99 -2.59
CA ASN A 554 13.35 34.72 -1.20
C ASN A 554 12.93 33.26 -0.96
N ILE A 555 12.10 32.70 -1.85
CA ILE A 555 11.68 31.29 -1.78
C ILE A 555 12.89 30.35 -1.86
N MET A 556 13.74 30.55 -2.86
CA MET A 556 14.93 29.72 -3.05
C MET A 556 15.90 29.82 -1.88
N GLN A 557 16.10 31.02 -1.33
CA GLN A 557 16.94 31.22 -0.15
C GLN A 557 16.34 30.52 1.08
N ALA A 558 15.03 30.57 1.26
CA ALA A 558 14.34 29.88 2.35
C ALA A 558 14.52 28.36 2.24
N TYR A 559 14.28 27.80 1.05
CA TYR A 559 14.45 26.38 0.75
C TYR A 559 15.89 25.90 1.03
N LEU A 560 16.89 26.60 0.48
CA LEU A 560 18.31 26.24 0.64
C LEU A 560 18.81 26.39 2.08
N SER A 561 18.18 27.24 2.89
CA SER A 561 18.51 27.40 4.32
C SER A 561 17.69 26.48 5.23
N CYS A 562 16.88 25.58 4.67
CA CYS A 562 15.93 24.74 5.39
C CYS A 562 15.02 25.55 6.34
N THR A 563 14.74 26.81 5.99
CA THR A 563 13.82 27.63 6.78
C THR A 563 12.40 27.41 6.26
N PRO A 564 11.40 27.22 7.15
CA PRO A 564 10.02 27.05 6.73
C PRO A 564 9.56 28.28 5.95
N HIS A 565 9.26 28.10 4.67
CA HIS A 565 8.73 29.18 3.84
C HIS A 565 7.23 29.40 4.07
N TYR A 566 6.50 28.32 4.37
CA TYR A 566 5.07 28.34 4.64
C TYR A 566 4.79 28.28 6.14
N VAL A 567 3.92 29.18 6.58
CA VAL A 567 3.26 29.08 7.88
C VAL A 567 2.06 28.16 7.71
N LEU A 568 1.99 27.07 8.46
CA LEU A 568 0.81 26.19 8.49
C LEU A 568 -0.32 26.88 9.26
N GLU A 569 -0.94 27.89 8.64
CA GLU A 569 -2.06 28.61 9.25
C GLU A 569 -3.19 27.66 9.63
N GLY A 570 -3.65 27.75 10.88
CA GLY A 570 -4.69 26.85 11.42
C GLY A 570 -4.17 25.59 12.10
N PHE A 571 -2.85 25.30 12.04
CA PHE A 571 -2.24 24.14 12.70
C PHE A 571 -1.21 24.54 13.75
N LEU A 572 -1.16 23.81 14.86
CA LEU A 572 -0.24 24.08 15.97
C LEU A 572 1.22 23.76 15.61
N ASN A 573 1.42 22.74 14.78
CA ASN A 573 2.73 22.28 14.31
C ASN A 573 2.56 21.34 13.09
N ALA A 574 3.67 20.86 12.54
CA ALA A 574 3.65 19.92 11.42
C ALA A 574 2.95 18.59 11.75
N CYS A 575 3.05 18.08 12.98
CA CYS A 575 2.39 16.84 13.39
C CYS A 575 0.86 16.99 13.41
N ASP A 576 0.36 18.14 13.86
CA ASP A 576 -1.07 18.48 13.86
C ASP A 576 -1.63 18.54 12.42
N TYR A 577 -0.90 19.19 11.51
CA TYR A 577 -1.22 19.20 10.08
C TYR A 577 -1.23 17.79 9.47
N LEU A 578 -0.21 16.98 9.77
CA LEU A 578 -0.10 15.61 9.28
C LEU A 578 -1.22 14.70 9.84
N GLY A 579 -1.64 14.92 11.08
CA GLY A 579 -2.80 14.27 11.69
C GLY A 579 -4.08 14.59 10.91
N HIS A 580 -4.30 15.86 10.60
CA HIS A 580 -5.45 16.29 9.80
C HIS A 580 -5.44 15.71 8.38
N ILE A 581 -4.27 15.66 7.71
CA ILE A 581 -4.16 14.99 6.40
C ILE A 581 -4.57 13.52 6.51
N SER A 582 -4.09 12.81 7.55
CA SER A 582 -4.43 11.41 7.76
C SER A 582 -5.93 11.18 7.92
N GLU A 583 -6.65 12.10 8.56
CA GLU A 583 -8.10 12.00 8.72
C GLU A 583 -8.83 12.29 7.41
N ALA A 584 -8.39 13.32 6.68
CA ALA A 584 -8.99 13.71 5.41
C ALA A 584 -8.87 12.61 4.34
N THR A 585 -7.77 11.86 4.31
CA THR A 585 -7.54 10.81 3.30
C THR A 585 -8.27 9.50 3.60
N GLN A 586 -8.72 9.25 4.84
CA GLN A 586 -9.41 8.01 5.21
C GLN A 586 -10.80 7.85 4.57
N GLY A 587 -11.40 8.94 4.06
CA GLY A 587 -12.74 8.95 3.48
C GLY A 587 -12.82 8.79 1.96
N HIS A 588 -11.70 8.59 1.24
CA HIS A 588 -11.67 8.58 -0.23
C HIS A 588 -11.47 7.18 -0.85
N CYS A 589 -11.56 6.12 -0.05
CA CYS A 589 -11.33 4.74 -0.49
C CYS A 589 -12.60 3.99 -0.92
N GLU A 590 -13.62 4.69 -1.44
CA GLU A 590 -14.71 4.00 -2.14
C GLU A 590 -14.34 3.84 -3.61
N HIS A 591 -13.95 2.62 -3.95
CA HIS A 591 -13.90 2.15 -5.33
C HIS A 591 -15.29 2.38 -5.98
N MET A 592 -15.33 3.27 -6.97
CA MET A 592 -16.46 3.40 -7.88
C MET A 592 -16.21 2.44 -9.05
N CYS A 593 -16.79 1.24 -8.99
CA CYS A 593 -16.93 0.44 -10.20
C CYS A 593 -17.86 1.22 -11.12
N TYR A 594 -17.32 1.82 -12.17
CA TYR A 594 -18.13 2.14 -13.33
C TYR A 594 -18.53 0.79 -13.96
N GLU A 595 -19.61 0.19 -13.47
CA GLU A 595 -20.41 -0.65 -14.35
C GLU A 595 -20.79 0.25 -15.51
N HIS A 596 -20.10 0.09 -16.65
CA HIS A 596 -20.60 0.61 -17.92
C HIS A 596 -21.89 -0.15 -18.21
N GLY A 597 -22.98 0.31 -17.61
CA GLY A 597 -24.31 -0.06 -18.05
C GLY A 597 -24.37 0.30 -19.53
N GLU A 598 -24.69 -0.67 -20.38
CA GLU A 598 -24.92 -0.48 -21.82
C GLU A 598 -26.02 0.57 -22.11
N SER A 599 -26.61 1.21 -21.10
CA SER A 599 -27.61 2.26 -21.22
C SER A 599 -27.06 3.68 -21.41
N GLU A 600 -25.75 3.94 -21.28
CA GLU A 600 -25.15 5.24 -21.62
C GLU A 600 -24.53 5.27 -23.02
N ARG A 601 -25.06 4.46 -23.95
CA ARG A 601 -25.03 4.89 -25.35
C ARG A 601 -25.98 6.08 -25.47
N GLU A 602 -25.45 7.29 -25.31
CA GLU A 602 -26.05 8.45 -25.97
C GLU A 602 -26.23 8.04 -27.43
N GLU A 603 -27.49 7.84 -27.84
CA GLU A 603 -27.84 7.61 -29.23
C GLU A 603 -27.10 8.67 -30.04
N LYS A 604 -26.27 8.21 -30.99
CA LYS A 604 -25.63 9.11 -31.96
C LYS A 604 -26.72 9.98 -32.56
N ILE A 605 -26.76 11.25 -32.18
CA ILE A 605 -27.57 12.25 -32.86
C ILE A 605 -27.11 12.19 -34.33
N PRO A 606 -27.97 11.77 -35.27
CA PRO A 606 -27.60 11.76 -36.67
C PRO A 606 -27.30 13.20 -37.08
N ARG A 607 -26.25 13.39 -37.88
CA ARG A 607 -25.98 14.68 -38.52
C ARG A 607 -27.28 15.16 -39.17
N LEU A 608 -27.79 16.29 -38.71
CA LEU A 608 -28.90 17.01 -39.33
C LEU A 608 -28.42 17.52 -40.68
N GLU A 609 -28.56 16.69 -41.70
CA GLU A 609 -28.79 17.17 -43.05
C GLU A 609 -30.16 17.84 -43.09
N GLU A 610 -30.19 18.96 -43.82
CA GLU A 610 -31.29 19.89 -44.02
C GLU A 610 -32.67 19.21 -44.08
N ASN A 611 -33.43 19.26 -42.99
CA ASN A 611 -34.88 19.17 -43.05
C ASN A 611 -35.50 20.00 -41.92
N SER A 612 -35.93 21.20 -42.30
CA SER A 612 -36.67 22.15 -41.49
C SER A 612 -38.01 21.55 -41.03
N GLN A 613 -38.11 21.22 -39.74
CA GLN A 613 -39.39 21.26 -39.04
C GLN A 613 -39.25 22.27 -37.89
N ASN A 614 -40.11 23.28 -37.93
CA ASN A 614 -40.09 24.47 -37.08
C ASN A 614 -40.26 24.11 -35.57
N ILE A 615 -39.15 24.01 -34.84
CA ILE A 615 -39.11 23.97 -33.36
C ILE A 615 -39.15 25.39 -32.77
N ALA A 616 -38.99 26.43 -33.60
CA ALA A 616 -39.04 27.83 -33.21
C ALA A 616 -40.26 28.23 -32.33
N PRO A 617 -41.50 27.73 -32.55
CA PRO A 617 -42.63 28.14 -31.71
C PRO A 617 -42.55 27.63 -30.27
N VAL A 618 -41.92 26.47 -30.04
CA VAL A 618 -41.83 25.82 -28.72
C VAL A 618 -40.71 26.44 -27.89
N LEU A 619 -39.58 26.79 -28.52
CA LEU A 619 -38.48 27.52 -27.88
C LEU A 619 -38.88 28.95 -27.50
N ILE A 620 -39.62 29.65 -28.38
CA ILE A 620 -40.15 30.99 -28.07
C ILE A 620 -41.16 30.93 -26.91
N GLN A 621 -42.01 29.89 -26.85
CA GLN A 621 -42.93 29.70 -25.71
C GLN A 621 -42.21 29.44 -24.39
N LEU A 622 -41.11 28.68 -24.40
CA LEU A 622 -40.34 28.39 -23.20
C LEU A 622 -39.55 29.62 -22.71
N ASP A 623 -38.99 30.42 -23.62
CA ASP A 623 -38.35 31.68 -23.27
C ASP A 623 -39.35 32.73 -22.75
N GLU A 624 -40.55 32.83 -23.35
CA GLU A 624 -41.61 33.69 -22.82
C GLU A 624 -42.10 33.25 -21.43
N GLN A 625 -42.14 31.93 -21.17
CA GLN A 625 -42.48 31.39 -19.84
C GLN A 625 -41.37 31.63 -18.82
N ALA A 626 -40.10 31.49 -19.22
CA ALA A 626 -38.95 31.78 -18.38
C ALA A 626 -38.92 33.27 -17.98
N GLU A 627 -39.15 34.17 -18.93
CA GLU A 627 -39.19 35.61 -18.62
C GLU A 627 -40.42 36.06 -17.85
N GLN A 628 -41.57 35.40 -18.03
CA GLN A 628 -42.70 35.61 -17.12
C GLN A 628 -42.41 35.12 -15.70
N MET A 629 -41.69 34.01 -15.54
CA MET A 629 -41.27 33.54 -14.21
C MET A 629 -40.25 34.48 -13.57
N TYR A 630 -39.26 34.93 -14.34
CA TYR A 630 -38.25 35.87 -13.86
C TYR A 630 -38.90 37.20 -13.44
N LYS A 631 -39.82 37.74 -14.25
CA LYS A 631 -40.56 38.96 -13.92
C LYS A 631 -41.45 38.79 -12.69
N ARG A 632 -42.15 37.67 -12.54
CA ARG A 632 -42.99 37.38 -11.35
C ARG A 632 -42.19 37.17 -10.09
N LEU A 633 -41.01 36.55 -10.18
CA LEU A 633 -40.07 36.40 -9.06
C LEU A 633 -39.49 37.75 -8.65
N THR A 634 -39.21 38.62 -9.62
CA THR A 634 -38.70 39.97 -9.38
C THR A 634 -39.79 40.85 -8.75
N GLU A 635 -41.04 40.79 -9.22
CA GLU A 635 -42.19 41.47 -8.59
C GLU A 635 -42.47 40.94 -7.16
N ALA A 636 -42.27 39.64 -6.92
CA ALA A 636 -42.40 39.05 -5.58
C ALA A 636 -41.23 39.45 -4.64
N LEU A 637 -40.05 39.73 -5.18
CA LEU A 637 -38.88 40.19 -4.44
C LEU A 637 -38.92 41.70 -4.14
N GLU A 638 -39.47 42.50 -5.05
CA GLU A 638 -39.70 43.94 -4.86
C GLU A 638 -40.85 44.20 -3.87
N GLY A 639 -41.81 43.28 -3.78
CA GLY A 639 -42.87 43.27 -2.77
C GLY A 639 -42.42 42.78 -1.38
N ARG A 640 -41.28 43.27 -0.85
CA ARG A 640 -40.94 43.04 0.57
C ARG A 640 -41.83 43.87 1.49
N ALA A 641 -43.01 43.35 1.79
CA ALA A 641 -43.63 43.47 3.11
C ALA A 641 -44.53 42.26 3.36
N ASN A 642 -44.02 41.32 4.17
CA ASN A 642 -44.68 40.13 4.70
C ASN A 642 -45.13 39.07 3.68
N VAL A 643 -44.25 38.09 3.46
CA VAL A 643 -44.62 36.79 2.87
C VAL A 643 -45.64 36.11 3.79
N SER A 644 -46.92 36.19 3.42
CA SER A 644 -47.98 35.46 4.13
C SER A 644 -47.94 33.98 3.78
N GLU A 645 -48.38 33.13 4.71
CA GLU A 645 -48.46 31.67 4.59
C GLU A 645 -49.16 31.19 3.30
N THR A 646 -50.08 32.01 2.78
CA THR A 646 -50.77 31.83 1.50
C THR A 646 -49.86 31.85 0.27
N VAL A 647 -48.76 32.59 0.29
CA VAL A 647 -47.77 32.64 -0.81
C VAL A 647 -46.90 31.39 -0.81
N CYS A 648 -46.47 30.92 0.37
CA CYS A 648 -45.75 29.65 0.51
C CYS A 648 -46.61 28.47 0.04
N ARG A 649 -47.90 28.46 0.40
CA ARG A 649 -48.82 27.40 -0.06
C ARG A 649 -48.97 27.38 -1.59
N LYS A 650 -49.06 28.55 -2.24
CA LYS A 650 -49.11 28.64 -3.71
C LYS A 650 -47.83 28.15 -4.38
N LEU A 651 -46.67 28.43 -3.79
CA LEU A 651 -45.38 27.95 -4.28
C LEU A 651 -45.26 26.42 -4.19
N ILE A 652 -45.72 25.83 -3.08
CA ILE A 652 -45.78 24.37 -2.91
C ILE A 652 -46.69 23.74 -3.97
N THR A 653 -47.87 24.30 -4.24
CA THR A 653 -48.79 23.76 -5.26
C THR A 653 -48.22 23.86 -6.69
N VAL A 654 -47.41 24.88 -7.00
CA VAL A 654 -46.74 25.01 -8.30
C VAL A 654 -45.62 23.96 -8.43
N LEU A 655 -44.83 23.76 -7.38
CA LEU A 655 -43.76 22.76 -7.35
C LEU A 655 -44.32 21.33 -7.43
N GLU A 656 -45.43 21.04 -6.76
CA GLU A 656 -46.14 19.76 -6.85
C GLU A 656 -46.72 19.50 -8.25
N LYS A 657 -47.13 20.54 -8.98
CA LYS A 657 -47.57 20.39 -10.38
C LYS A 657 -46.42 20.03 -11.32
N ILE A 658 -45.23 20.60 -11.09
CA ILE A 658 -44.04 20.33 -11.90
C ILE A 658 -43.54 18.91 -11.66
N LEU A 659 -43.54 18.45 -10.40
CA LEU A 659 -43.15 17.08 -10.03
C LEU A 659 -44.12 16.01 -10.58
N ASN A 660 -45.39 16.36 -10.81
CA ASN A 660 -46.39 15.44 -11.38
C ASN A 660 -46.43 15.46 -12.92
N THR A 661 -45.69 16.35 -13.59
CA THR A 661 -45.52 16.35 -15.05
C THR A 661 -44.27 15.61 -15.53
N SER A 662 -43.46 15.07 -14.61
CA SER A 662 -42.23 14.31 -14.90
C SER A 662 -42.37 12.78 -14.70
N ASN A 663 -43.57 12.23 -14.87
CA ASN A 663 -43.80 10.78 -15.01
C ASN A 663 -44.27 10.44 -16.42
#